data_AF-A0A8A3S4F5-F1
#
_entry.id   AF-A0A8A3S4F5-F1
#
_cell.length_a   1.000
_cell.length_b   1.000
_cell.length_c   1.000
_cell.angle_alpha   90.00
_cell.angle_beta   90.00
_cell.angle_gamma   90.00
#
_symmetry.space_group_name_H-M   'P 1'
#
loop_
_entity.id
_entity.type
_entity.pdbx_description
1 polymer ?
#
loop_
_entity_poly.entity_id
_entity_poly.type
_entity_poly.pdbx_seq_one_letter_code
_entity_poly.pdbx_strand_id
1 'polypeptide(L)'
;MTDSVVDSILAARYLRKGEKTFEDICRRVSSALGKDDAEREEFFEAMRSLSFLPNSPTLMNAGTEIGQLSACFTLPVGDSIPEIFHALEWGALIHKSGGGTGYNFSRLRPDGAPVQSTDGVASGPISFMKVFNAATDVIKQGGRRRGANMGILNVWHPDILRFIHAKGVEGELSNFNISVMVNDRFMEFVESGQLNKVWITHPYTDEEITVGAIWNGIIDGIWKNGEPGVLFYDEINRTNPAPHLGPIETTNPCGEQPLLPFESCVLGSINLAKFVKDGAVDEAGLKKITRMAVRFLDAVIDENVFPIPQIGEATRKTRKIGLGLMGVHDALLMLGIPYDSDEGRAVCEEVMALVNETAIEESHALAGEKGTFPAFEGSVWGDSEMRNAALTTIAPTGTISLLAGCSSGIEPVFSYAYTRKNTVGKTFMILHPLFEAELRRVVGGMGFSAEEEEARVQEAIEHVHETGTIRDVAWLPASFRHLFRTALDIDWRDHVRMQAVFQKHVHASISKTINMPNAATREEIAEAVLMAWKSGIKGMTIYRTGSREDVVLALKETKPVEGEVKPVTPRPKELSGKTYLGQSGCCRLYITVNLLDGKPWEVFIRTVGSGGCEANSNALGRSISTGLQNGVPYQKFVRQFAKVNCIAALKNPEAEGLSCADVVGKCIDLAASRQTIATLDNWTITEVAGAGKKKKKNLCPECGAELDFGEGCNQGICKHCGWSGCS
;
A
#
# COMPACT_ATOMS: atom_id res chain seq x y z
N MET A 1 -18.24 22.97 1.19
CA MET A 1 -17.59 21.94 0.34
C MET A 1 -18.40 21.80 -0.92
N THR A 2 -17.76 21.87 -2.09
CA THR A 2 -18.42 21.80 -3.40
C THR A 2 -18.99 20.39 -3.63
N ASP A 3 -20.30 20.30 -3.87
CA ASP A 3 -21.03 19.05 -4.11
C ASP A 3 -20.33 18.12 -5.13
N SER A 4 -19.55 18.67 -6.06
CA SER A 4 -18.90 17.92 -7.15
C SER A 4 -17.90 16.84 -6.74
N VAL A 5 -17.14 16.99 -5.64
CA VAL A 5 -16.13 15.97 -5.24
C VAL A 5 -16.78 14.80 -4.54
N VAL A 6 -17.71 15.06 -3.62
CA VAL A 6 -18.47 14.03 -2.91
C VAL A 6 -19.34 13.28 -3.92
N ASP A 7 -20.03 13.99 -4.81
CA ASP A 7 -20.83 13.39 -5.89
C ASP A 7 -19.99 12.50 -6.80
N SER A 8 -18.77 12.94 -7.14
CA SER A 8 -17.84 12.13 -7.94
C SER A 8 -17.43 10.85 -7.22
N ILE A 9 -17.18 10.91 -5.91
CA ILE A 9 -16.83 9.73 -5.10
C ILE A 9 -18.03 8.79 -5.01
N LEU A 10 -19.22 9.32 -4.70
CA LEU A 10 -20.46 8.56 -4.62
C LEU A 10 -20.76 7.85 -5.93
N ALA A 11 -20.74 8.57 -7.05
CA ALA A 11 -20.99 8.01 -8.38
C ALA A 11 -19.95 6.96 -8.80
N ALA A 12 -18.66 7.22 -8.53
CA ALA A 12 -17.60 6.30 -8.93
C ALA A 12 -17.60 5.00 -8.12
N ARG A 13 -18.01 5.04 -6.84
CA ARG A 13 -17.72 3.95 -5.89
C ARG A 13 -18.93 3.37 -5.17
N TYR A 14 -19.92 4.18 -4.81
CA TYR A 14 -20.97 3.77 -3.87
C TYR A 14 -22.35 3.63 -4.51
N LEU A 15 -22.74 4.54 -5.39
CA LEU A 15 -24.04 4.51 -6.04
C LEU A 15 -24.17 3.28 -6.95
N ARG A 16 -25.26 2.54 -6.73
CA ARG A 16 -25.68 1.42 -7.56
C ARG A 16 -26.75 1.85 -8.56
N LYS A 17 -27.05 0.98 -9.52
CA LYS A 17 -28.08 1.23 -10.54
C LYS A 17 -29.43 1.48 -9.85
N GLY A 18 -29.98 2.68 -10.04
CA GLY A 18 -31.25 3.11 -9.46
C GLY A 18 -31.09 4.08 -8.28
N GLU A 19 -29.93 4.07 -7.61
CA GLU A 19 -29.60 5.05 -6.56
C GLU A 19 -29.11 6.34 -7.21
N LYS A 20 -29.47 7.48 -6.61
CA LYS A 20 -29.11 8.82 -7.08
C LYS A 20 -28.41 9.63 -6.00
N THR A 21 -28.74 9.40 -4.73
CA THR A 21 -28.26 10.20 -3.61
C THR A 21 -27.59 9.35 -2.54
N PHE A 22 -26.88 10.02 -1.63
CA PHE A 22 -26.37 9.36 -0.44
C PHE A 22 -27.47 8.84 0.49
N GLU A 23 -28.65 9.46 0.49
CA GLU A 23 -29.80 8.99 1.26
C GLU A 23 -30.31 7.63 0.76
N ASP A 24 -30.26 7.38 -0.56
CA ASP A 24 -30.63 6.07 -1.13
C ASP A 24 -29.71 4.96 -0.58
N ILE A 25 -28.41 5.24 -0.50
CA ILE A 25 -27.41 4.34 0.10
C ILE A 25 -27.74 4.12 1.58
N CYS A 26 -28.00 5.19 2.34
CA CYS A 26 -28.31 5.11 3.76
C CYS A 26 -29.59 4.28 3.99
N ARG A 27 -30.63 4.46 3.17
CA ARG A 27 -31.89 3.70 3.25
C ARG A 27 -31.65 2.22 2.96
N ARG A 28 -30.87 1.88 1.93
CA ARG A 28 -30.53 0.48 1.64
C ARG A 28 -29.76 -0.16 2.80
N VAL A 29 -28.71 0.51 3.28
CA VAL A 29 -27.83 -0.02 4.33
C VAL A 29 -28.61 -0.21 5.63
N SER A 30 -29.38 0.79 6.06
CA SER A 30 -30.20 0.70 7.28
C SER A 30 -31.28 -0.38 7.17
N SER A 31 -31.99 -0.47 6.04
CA SER A 31 -33.02 -1.50 5.82
C SER A 31 -32.45 -2.92 5.86
N ALA A 32 -31.21 -3.10 5.40
CA ALA A 32 -30.54 -4.39 5.39
C ALA A 32 -30.02 -4.83 6.77
N LEU A 33 -29.77 -3.89 7.69
CA LEU A 33 -29.11 -4.17 8.97
C LEU A 33 -30.03 -4.02 10.19
N GLY A 34 -31.03 -3.14 10.13
CA GLY A 34 -31.92 -2.89 11.26
C GLY A 34 -33.00 -3.96 11.40
N LYS A 35 -33.19 -4.46 12.63
CA LYS A 35 -34.12 -5.55 12.97
C LYS A 35 -35.59 -5.13 12.90
N ASP A 36 -35.88 -3.86 13.15
CA ASP A 36 -37.21 -3.26 13.17
C ASP A 36 -37.17 -1.83 12.63
N ASP A 37 -38.34 -1.22 12.44
CA ASP A 37 -38.45 0.10 11.80
C ASP A 37 -37.81 1.22 12.65
N ALA A 38 -37.77 1.08 13.97
CA ALA A 38 -37.14 2.06 14.85
C ALA A 38 -35.62 2.03 14.71
N GLU A 39 -35.02 0.84 14.75
CA GLU A 39 -33.57 0.66 14.57
C GLU A 39 -33.12 1.03 13.15
N ARG A 40 -33.93 0.71 12.13
CA ARG A 40 -33.69 1.15 10.75
C ARG A 40 -33.65 2.67 10.62
N GLU A 41 -34.59 3.37 11.25
CA GLU A 41 -34.61 4.84 11.21
C GLU A 41 -33.42 5.43 11.98
N GLU A 42 -33.06 4.85 13.12
CA GLU A 42 -31.89 5.30 13.89
C GLU A 42 -30.59 5.15 13.08
N PHE A 43 -30.38 3.99 12.45
CA PHE A 43 -29.23 3.74 11.59
C PHE A 43 -29.22 4.67 10.36
N PHE A 44 -30.39 4.88 9.76
CA PHE A 44 -30.54 5.79 8.63
C PHE A 44 -30.13 7.22 9.01
N GLU A 45 -30.65 7.75 10.11
CA GLU A 45 -30.38 9.12 10.55
C GLU A 45 -28.93 9.33 10.98
N ALA A 46 -28.31 8.33 11.61
CA ALA A 46 -26.89 8.36 11.96
C ALA A 46 -25.99 8.53 10.72
N MET A 47 -26.26 7.76 9.66
CA MET A 47 -25.52 7.87 8.40
C MET A 47 -25.87 9.14 7.63
N ARG A 48 -27.16 9.48 7.50
CA ARG A 48 -27.64 10.66 6.77
C ARG A 48 -27.08 11.96 7.35
N SER A 49 -27.02 12.06 8.69
CA SER A 49 -26.44 13.20 9.40
C SER A 49 -24.91 13.24 9.35
N LEU A 50 -24.26 12.20 8.83
CA LEU A 50 -22.80 12.00 8.80
C LEU A 50 -22.18 11.99 10.21
N SER A 51 -22.98 11.64 11.23
CA SER A 51 -22.52 11.49 12.62
C SER A 51 -21.87 10.13 12.85
N PHE A 52 -22.22 9.12 12.06
CA PHE A 52 -21.56 7.82 12.01
C PHE A 52 -21.54 7.29 10.57
N LEU A 53 -20.43 6.70 10.15
CA LEU A 53 -20.35 5.96 8.88
C LEU A 53 -19.68 4.60 9.08
N PRO A 54 -20.24 3.51 8.54
CA PRO A 54 -19.54 2.23 8.49
C PRO A 54 -18.44 2.25 7.43
N ASN A 55 -17.56 1.24 7.44
CA ASN A 55 -16.56 1.11 6.38
C ASN A 55 -17.16 1.03 4.98
N SER A 56 -16.32 1.31 3.98
CA SER A 56 -16.75 1.37 2.59
C SER A 56 -17.45 0.10 2.07
N PRO A 57 -16.99 -1.14 2.36
CA PRO A 57 -17.71 -2.34 1.91
C PRO A 57 -19.16 -2.42 2.41
N THR A 58 -19.45 -2.07 3.67
CA THR A 58 -20.83 -1.99 4.17
C THR A 58 -21.68 -1.03 3.34
N LEU A 59 -21.21 0.20 3.08
CA LEU A 59 -21.94 1.18 2.25
C LEU A 59 -22.16 0.65 0.82
N MET A 60 -21.17 -0.05 0.27
CA MET A 60 -21.20 -0.59 -1.09
C MET A 60 -22.11 -1.83 -1.24
N ASN A 61 -22.19 -2.69 -0.22
CA ASN A 61 -22.65 -4.07 -0.37
C ASN A 61 -23.81 -4.50 0.52
N ALA A 62 -24.16 -3.76 1.58
CA ALA A 62 -25.31 -4.11 2.42
C ALA A 62 -26.61 -4.13 1.61
N GLY A 63 -27.43 -5.18 1.77
CA GLY A 63 -28.67 -5.35 1.01
C GLY A 63 -28.48 -5.70 -0.47
N THR A 64 -27.34 -6.31 -0.82
CA THR A 64 -27.00 -6.65 -2.22
C THR A 64 -26.54 -8.10 -2.34
N GLU A 65 -26.57 -8.66 -3.55
CA GLU A 65 -26.13 -10.05 -3.80
C GLU A 65 -24.67 -10.33 -3.39
N ILE A 66 -23.79 -9.33 -3.42
CA ILE A 66 -22.39 -9.50 -2.98
C ILE A 66 -22.32 -9.69 -1.47
N GLY A 67 -23.12 -8.94 -0.70
CA GLY A 67 -23.32 -9.10 0.75
C GLY A 67 -22.08 -9.00 1.66
N GLN A 68 -20.87 -8.79 1.13
CA GLN A 68 -19.64 -8.75 1.92
C GLN A 68 -19.41 -7.37 2.53
N LEU A 69 -19.42 -7.28 3.86
CA LEU A 69 -19.50 -6.00 4.61
C LEU A 69 -18.22 -5.61 5.36
N SER A 70 -17.29 -6.54 5.59
CA SER A 70 -16.00 -6.29 6.27
C SER A 70 -15.00 -5.53 5.38
N ALA A 71 -14.20 -4.64 5.97
CA ALA A 71 -13.16 -3.90 5.25
C ALA A 71 -11.95 -4.75 4.83
N CYS A 72 -11.50 -5.62 5.73
CA CYS A 72 -10.25 -6.37 5.60
C CYS A 72 -10.33 -7.72 6.35
N PHE A 73 -9.33 -8.57 6.13
CA PHE A 73 -9.23 -9.91 6.71
C PHE A 73 -7.78 -10.27 6.98
N THR A 74 -7.54 -11.25 7.86
CA THR A 74 -6.22 -11.87 8.01
C THR A 74 -6.26 -13.34 7.63
N LEU A 75 -5.24 -13.80 6.91
CA LEU A 75 -5.17 -15.17 6.39
C LEU A 75 -3.86 -15.82 6.82
N PRO A 76 -3.90 -17.09 7.26
CA PRO A 76 -2.67 -17.83 7.55
C PRO A 76 -1.95 -18.17 6.24
N VAL A 77 -0.62 -18.21 6.30
CA VAL A 77 0.23 -18.77 5.24
C VAL A 77 1.00 -19.95 5.83
N GLY A 78 0.66 -21.16 5.40
CA GLY A 78 1.35 -22.39 5.83
C GLY A 78 2.62 -22.67 5.02
N ASP A 79 3.42 -23.63 5.45
CA ASP A 79 4.75 -23.96 4.88
C ASP A 79 4.70 -25.11 3.87
N SER A 80 3.67 -25.12 3.02
CA SER A 80 3.53 -26.07 1.93
C SER A 80 2.93 -25.39 0.70
N ILE A 81 3.25 -25.90 -0.49
CA ILE A 81 2.69 -25.35 -1.75
C ILE A 81 1.16 -25.30 -1.71
N PRO A 82 0.41 -26.34 -1.29
CA PRO A 82 -1.04 -26.25 -1.17
C PRO A 82 -1.49 -25.12 -0.23
N GLU A 83 -0.91 -24.99 0.96
CA GLU A 83 -1.31 -23.95 1.92
C GLU A 83 -0.99 -22.53 1.41
N ILE A 84 0.15 -22.35 0.75
CA ILE A 84 0.55 -21.08 0.13
C ILE A 84 -0.47 -20.68 -0.94
N PHE A 85 -0.82 -21.60 -1.84
CA PHE A 85 -1.74 -21.32 -2.93
C PHE A 85 -3.19 -21.24 -2.46
N HIS A 86 -3.59 -21.91 -1.38
CA HIS A 86 -4.88 -21.69 -0.73
C HIS A 86 -4.96 -20.27 -0.15
N ALA A 87 -3.92 -19.79 0.54
CA ALA A 87 -3.88 -18.41 1.03
C ALA A 87 -3.97 -17.38 -0.10
N LEU A 88 -3.31 -17.65 -1.24
CA LEU A 88 -3.41 -16.84 -2.45
C LEU A 88 -4.83 -16.86 -3.05
N GLU A 89 -5.45 -18.03 -3.16
CA GLU A 89 -6.82 -18.22 -3.64
C GLU A 89 -7.82 -17.46 -2.76
N TRP A 90 -7.73 -17.63 -1.44
CA TRP A 90 -8.56 -16.92 -0.48
C TRP A 90 -8.38 -15.41 -0.60
N GLY A 91 -7.14 -14.94 -0.71
CA GLY A 91 -6.82 -13.54 -0.95
C GLY A 91 -7.49 -13.01 -2.21
N ALA A 92 -7.44 -13.78 -3.30
CA ALA A 92 -8.07 -13.42 -4.57
C ALA A 92 -9.60 -13.29 -4.45
N LEU A 93 -10.26 -14.19 -3.73
CA LEU A 93 -11.71 -14.14 -3.48
C LEU A 93 -12.10 -12.91 -2.65
N ILE A 94 -11.29 -12.57 -1.64
CA ILE A 94 -11.48 -11.38 -0.80
C ILE A 94 -11.27 -10.09 -1.62
N HIS A 95 -10.22 -10.03 -2.43
CA HIS A 95 -9.96 -8.87 -3.30
C HIS A 95 -11.07 -8.70 -4.32
N LYS A 96 -11.63 -9.80 -4.84
CA LYS A 96 -12.79 -9.79 -5.73
C LYS A 96 -14.03 -9.17 -5.07
N SER A 97 -14.23 -9.33 -3.76
CA SER A 97 -15.32 -8.68 -3.03
C SER A 97 -14.98 -7.28 -2.50
N GLY A 98 -13.72 -6.85 -2.64
CA GLY A 98 -13.26 -5.50 -2.29
C GLY A 98 -12.68 -5.39 -0.88
N GLY A 99 -12.34 -6.51 -0.25
CA GLY A 99 -11.62 -6.54 1.02
C GLY A 99 -10.11 -6.40 0.83
N GLY A 100 -9.42 -5.94 1.87
CA GLY A 100 -7.95 -6.05 1.99
C GLY A 100 -7.53 -7.29 2.78
N THR A 101 -6.27 -7.70 2.69
CA THR A 101 -5.78 -8.92 3.36
C THR A 101 -4.47 -8.71 4.10
N GLY A 102 -4.34 -9.27 5.29
CA GLY A 102 -3.08 -9.37 6.02
C GLY A 102 -2.54 -10.78 6.04
N TYR A 103 -1.23 -10.91 5.90
CA TYR A 103 -0.49 -12.16 5.93
C TYR A 103 0.75 -12.01 6.82
N ASN A 104 1.00 -12.98 7.68
CA ASN A 104 2.32 -13.18 8.27
C ASN A 104 3.00 -14.36 7.56
N PHE A 105 4.14 -14.07 6.93
CA PHE A 105 4.90 -15.04 6.13
C PHE A 105 5.93 -15.82 6.95
N SER A 106 6.01 -15.61 8.27
CA SER A 106 7.07 -16.17 9.13
C SER A 106 6.99 -17.68 9.34
N ARG A 107 5.89 -18.31 8.94
CA ARG A 107 5.77 -19.78 8.96
C ARG A 107 6.47 -20.43 7.77
N LEU A 108 6.66 -19.69 6.67
CA LEU A 108 7.39 -20.19 5.52
C LEU A 108 8.85 -20.42 5.91
N ARG A 109 9.39 -21.56 5.53
CA ARG A 109 10.81 -21.84 5.71
C ARG A 109 11.67 -20.83 4.96
N PRO A 110 12.88 -20.52 5.46
CA PRO A 110 13.73 -19.53 4.82
C PRO A 110 14.28 -20.02 3.48
N ASP A 111 14.80 -19.09 2.69
CA ASP A 111 15.50 -19.39 1.46
C ASP A 111 16.69 -20.33 1.70
N GLY A 112 16.91 -21.26 0.78
CA GLY A 112 17.94 -22.29 0.93
C GLY A 112 17.54 -23.49 1.81
N ALA A 113 16.37 -23.46 2.47
CA ALA A 113 15.89 -24.59 3.26
C ALA A 113 15.62 -25.82 2.38
N PRO A 114 16.04 -27.04 2.78
CA PRO A 114 15.78 -28.25 2.02
C PRO A 114 14.29 -28.53 1.80
N VAL A 115 13.94 -28.98 0.59
CA VAL A 115 12.60 -29.45 0.23
C VAL A 115 12.68 -30.95 -0.05
N GLN A 116 12.25 -31.74 0.93
CA GLN A 116 12.40 -33.21 0.93
C GLN A 116 11.75 -33.90 -0.27
N SER A 117 10.71 -33.32 -0.88
CA SER A 117 9.98 -33.95 -1.98
C SER A 117 10.61 -33.75 -3.36
N THR A 118 11.53 -32.79 -3.52
CA THR A 118 12.10 -32.42 -4.83
C THR A 118 13.62 -32.41 -4.87
N ASP A 119 14.30 -32.83 -3.79
CA ASP A 119 15.76 -32.73 -3.60
C ASP A 119 16.32 -31.31 -3.89
N GLY A 120 15.46 -30.29 -3.77
CA GLY A 120 15.77 -28.89 -4.04
C GLY A 120 15.80 -28.05 -2.78
N VAL A 121 15.91 -26.73 -2.96
CA VAL A 121 15.86 -25.74 -1.88
C VAL A 121 14.66 -24.81 -2.02
N ALA A 122 14.17 -24.29 -0.90
CA ALA A 122 13.07 -23.34 -0.84
C ALA A 122 13.51 -21.95 -1.31
N SER A 123 12.59 -21.21 -1.92
CA SER A 123 12.82 -19.85 -2.41
C SER A 123 12.62 -18.75 -1.34
N GLY A 124 12.23 -19.13 -0.13
CA GLY A 124 11.91 -18.22 0.98
C GLY A 124 10.63 -17.39 0.83
N PRO A 125 10.20 -16.68 1.89
CA PRO A 125 8.95 -15.94 1.95
C PRO A 125 8.86 -14.78 0.94
N ILE A 126 9.95 -14.02 0.73
CA ILE A 126 9.96 -12.86 -0.17
C ILE A 126 9.62 -13.28 -1.62
N SER A 127 10.08 -14.46 -2.06
CA SER A 127 9.78 -14.97 -3.40
C SER A 127 8.28 -15.25 -3.58
N PHE A 128 7.62 -15.83 -2.56
CA PHE A 128 6.18 -16.04 -2.60
C PHE A 128 5.39 -14.72 -2.48
N MET A 129 5.86 -13.75 -1.68
CA MET A 129 5.25 -12.42 -1.64
C MET A 129 5.17 -11.76 -3.02
N LYS A 130 6.17 -11.98 -3.91
CA LYS A 130 6.13 -11.49 -5.30
C LYS A 130 4.99 -12.12 -6.11
N VAL A 131 4.67 -13.40 -5.87
CA VAL A 131 3.52 -14.08 -6.48
C VAL A 131 2.20 -13.46 -6.00
N PHE A 132 2.06 -13.25 -4.69
CA PHE A 132 0.88 -12.58 -4.10
C PHE A 132 0.72 -11.17 -4.67
N ASN A 133 1.82 -10.42 -4.78
CA ASN A 133 1.80 -9.07 -5.32
C ASN A 133 1.32 -9.06 -6.79
N ALA A 134 1.80 -9.98 -7.61
CA ALA A 134 1.38 -10.11 -9.01
C ALA A 134 -0.11 -10.49 -9.12
N ALA A 135 -0.58 -11.42 -8.29
CA ALA A 135 -1.99 -11.81 -8.25
C ALA A 135 -2.90 -10.63 -7.86
N THR A 136 -2.52 -9.85 -6.85
CA THR A 136 -3.29 -8.65 -6.46
C THR A 136 -3.30 -7.59 -7.57
N ASP A 137 -2.24 -7.47 -8.37
CA ASP A 137 -2.19 -6.48 -9.46
C ASP A 137 -3.18 -6.80 -10.60
N VAL A 138 -3.43 -8.08 -10.87
CA VAL A 138 -4.38 -8.52 -11.90
C VAL A 138 -5.83 -8.48 -11.41
N ILE A 139 -6.07 -8.62 -10.11
CA ILE A 139 -7.41 -8.56 -9.49
C ILE A 139 -7.77 -7.10 -9.20
N LYS A 140 -8.01 -6.35 -10.26
CA LYS A 140 -8.55 -4.98 -10.17
C LYS A 140 -10.06 -5.06 -10.37
N GLN A 141 -10.83 -4.99 -9.29
CA GLN A 141 -12.30 -4.96 -9.34
C GLN A 141 -12.78 -3.84 -10.28
N GLY A 142 -13.21 -4.13 -11.50
CA GLY A 142 -14.08 -3.28 -12.36
C GLY A 142 -13.97 -1.75 -12.24
N GLY A 143 -12.78 -1.19 -11.92
CA GLY A 143 -12.55 0.21 -11.59
C GLY A 143 -12.91 0.72 -10.17
N ARG A 144 -13.45 -0.06 -9.21
CA ARG A 144 -13.97 0.48 -7.92
C ARG A 144 -12.99 0.51 -6.74
N ARG A 145 -12.23 -0.56 -6.49
CA ARG A 145 -11.20 -0.64 -5.42
C ARG A 145 -10.03 -1.54 -5.85
N ARG A 146 -8.80 -1.11 -5.54
CA ARG A 146 -7.57 -1.92 -5.73
C ARG A 146 -7.39 -2.82 -4.51
N GLY A 147 -6.97 -4.07 -4.72
CA GLY A 147 -6.57 -4.95 -3.62
C GLY A 147 -5.37 -4.38 -2.86
N ALA A 148 -5.34 -4.60 -1.55
CA ALA A 148 -4.30 -4.11 -0.66
C ALA A 148 -3.91 -5.21 0.33
N ASN A 149 -2.60 -5.38 0.52
CA ASN A 149 -2.06 -6.41 1.39
C ASN A 149 -1.24 -5.81 2.53
N MET A 150 -1.27 -6.45 3.70
CA MET A 150 -0.23 -6.35 4.73
C MET A 150 0.65 -7.61 4.62
N GLY A 151 1.96 -7.42 4.58
CA GLY A 151 2.96 -8.48 4.65
C GLY A 151 3.79 -8.30 5.91
N ILE A 152 3.78 -9.31 6.78
CA ILE A 152 4.52 -9.29 8.04
C ILE A 152 5.58 -10.37 8.02
N LEU A 153 6.74 -10.03 8.56
CA LEU A 153 7.76 -11.01 8.94
C LEU A 153 8.25 -10.71 10.37
N ASN A 154 8.37 -11.75 11.17
CA ASN A 154 8.79 -11.66 12.55
C ASN A 154 10.29 -11.38 12.62
N VAL A 155 10.71 -10.60 13.61
CA VAL A 155 12.11 -10.23 13.80
C VAL A 155 13.00 -11.45 14.08
N TRP A 156 12.43 -12.60 14.44
CA TRP A 156 13.11 -13.89 14.64
C TRP A 156 13.12 -14.82 13.40
N HIS A 157 12.73 -14.33 12.23
CA HIS A 157 12.79 -15.12 10.99
C HIS A 157 14.18 -15.02 10.31
N PRO A 158 14.78 -16.11 9.80
CA PRO A 158 16.13 -16.06 9.20
C PRO A 158 16.27 -15.13 7.99
N ASP A 159 15.23 -14.98 7.15
CA ASP A 159 15.22 -14.03 6.02
C ASP A 159 14.88 -12.57 6.39
N ILE A 160 14.94 -12.18 7.67
CA ILE A 160 14.47 -10.86 8.12
C ILE A 160 15.18 -9.69 7.43
N LEU A 161 16.50 -9.76 7.23
CA LEU A 161 17.25 -8.70 6.56
C LEU A 161 16.80 -8.53 5.09
N ARG A 162 16.54 -9.65 4.40
CA ARG A 162 16.04 -9.62 3.02
C ARG A 162 14.65 -9.02 2.95
N PHE A 163 13.79 -9.31 3.92
CA PHE A 163 12.45 -8.75 4.02
C PHE A 163 12.48 -7.24 4.25
N ILE A 164 13.30 -6.75 5.18
CA ILE A 164 13.49 -5.32 5.44
C ILE A 164 13.89 -4.57 4.16
N HIS A 165 14.75 -5.18 3.33
CA HIS A 165 15.21 -4.58 2.08
C HIS A 165 14.32 -4.90 0.86
N ALA A 166 13.21 -5.64 1.03
CA ALA A 166 12.41 -6.15 -0.08
C ALA A 166 11.73 -5.05 -0.92
N LYS A 167 11.57 -3.85 -0.36
CA LYS A 167 11.05 -2.65 -1.06
C LYS A 167 12.12 -1.57 -1.26
N GLY A 168 13.39 -1.96 -1.29
CA GLY A 168 14.50 -1.03 -1.50
C GLY A 168 14.51 -0.36 -2.88
N VAL A 169 13.80 -0.96 -3.85
CA VAL A 169 13.52 -0.43 -5.19
C VAL A 169 12.04 -0.07 -5.29
N GLU A 170 11.77 1.19 -5.65
CA GLU A 170 10.41 1.70 -5.76
C GLU A 170 9.58 0.88 -6.78
N GLY A 171 8.32 0.61 -6.43
CA GLY A 171 7.41 -0.21 -7.24
C GLY A 171 7.49 -1.73 -7.00
N GLU A 172 8.55 -2.25 -6.37
CA GLU A 172 8.56 -3.64 -5.89
C GLU A 172 7.55 -3.82 -4.75
N LEU A 173 6.79 -4.92 -4.80
CA LEU A 173 5.74 -5.23 -3.83
C LEU A 173 4.75 -4.07 -3.61
N SER A 174 4.41 -3.33 -4.67
CA SER A 174 3.55 -2.13 -4.60
C SER A 174 2.13 -2.38 -4.10
N ASN A 175 1.65 -3.62 -4.06
CA ASN A 175 0.36 -4.00 -3.48
C ASN A 175 0.45 -4.37 -1.99
N PHE A 176 1.64 -4.35 -1.39
CA PHE A 176 1.87 -4.62 0.02
C PHE A 176 2.29 -3.36 0.76
N ASN A 177 1.68 -3.13 1.92
CA ASN A 177 2.41 -2.53 3.03
C ASN A 177 3.22 -3.65 3.71
N ILE A 178 4.47 -3.37 4.10
CA ILE A 178 5.27 -4.33 4.86
C ILE A 178 5.54 -3.84 6.28
N SER A 179 5.57 -4.76 7.25
CA SER A 179 5.91 -4.46 8.63
C SER A 179 6.74 -5.57 9.27
N VAL A 180 7.71 -5.17 10.09
CA VAL A 180 8.46 -6.11 10.94
C VAL A 180 7.76 -6.23 12.28
N MET A 181 7.50 -7.47 12.70
CA MET A 181 6.94 -7.77 14.00
C MET A 181 8.06 -8.02 15.01
N VAL A 182 8.24 -7.10 15.95
CA VAL A 182 9.28 -7.14 16.99
C VAL A 182 8.69 -7.57 18.32
N ASN A 183 9.48 -8.28 19.13
CA ASN A 183 9.12 -8.61 20.52
C ASN A 183 9.91 -7.72 21.51
N ASP A 184 9.46 -7.68 22.75
CA ASP A 184 10.03 -6.88 23.84
C ASP A 184 11.50 -7.24 24.04
N ARG A 185 11.85 -8.53 23.97
CA ARG A 185 13.24 -8.98 24.11
C ARG A 185 14.19 -8.38 23.06
N PHE A 186 13.76 -8.26 21.81
CA PHE A 186 14.55 -7.59 20.78
C PHE A 186 14.71 -6.11 21.10
N MET A 187 13.62 -5.46 21.48
CA MET A 187 13.60 -4.03 21.80
C MET A 187 14.44 -3.69 23.04
N GLU A 188 14.46 -4.55 24.05
CA GLU A 188 15.34 -4.45 25.23
C GLU A 188 16.83 -4.48 24.86
N PHE A 189 17.22 -5.30 23.88
CA PHE A 189 18.61 -5.30 23.37
C PHE A 189 18.94 -4.02 22.59
N VAL A 190 17.99 -3.49 21.83
CA VAL A 190 18.14 -2.20 21.15
C VAL A 190 18.31 -1.08 22.18
N GLU A 191 17.40 -0.99 23.16
CA GLU A 191 17.41 0.05 24.19
C GLU A 191 18.69 0.01 25.03
N SER A 192 19.14 -1.18 25.42
CA SER A 192 20.37 -1.35 26.21
C SER A 192 21.67 -1.21 25.40
N GLY A 193 21.58 -0.90 24.10
CA GLY A 193 22.74 -0.72 23.23
C GLY A 193 23.49 -2.02 22.89
N GLN A 194 22.87 -3.19 23.11
CA GLN A 194 23.45 -4.51 22.82
C GLN A 194 23.36 -4.86 21.31
N LEU A 195 23.75 -3.94 20.44
CA LEU A 195 23.58 -4.07 18.98
C LEU A 195 24.48 -5.14 18.35
N ASN A 196 25.61 -5.48 18.98
CA ASN A 196 26.51 -6.54 18.50
C ASN A 196 26.05 -7.96 18.88
N LYS A 197 24.97 -8.10 19.65
CA LYS A 197 24.46 -9.40 20.05
C LYS A 197 23.92 -10.13 18.82
N VAL A 198 24.33 -11.40 18.63
CA VAL A 198 23.71 -12.29 17.65
C VAL A 198 22.25 -12.53 18.07
N TRP A 199 21.33 -12.18 17.18
CA TRP A 199 19.89 -12.36 17.37
C TRP A 199 19.41 -13.68 16.76
N ILE A 200 19.86 -13.98 15.54
CA ILE A 200 19.55 -15.22 14.81
C ILE A 200 20.82 -15.74 14.15
N THR A 201 20.99 -17.06 14.12
CA THR A 201 21.93 -17.72 13.21
C THR A 201 21.12 -18.41 12.11
N HIS A 202 21.38 -18.08 10.85
CA HIS A 202 20.65 -18.64 9.72
C HIS A 202 20.92 -20.15 9.61
N PRO A 203 19.90 -21.01 9.66
CA PRO A 203 20.08 -22.46 9.88
C PRO A 203 20.72 -23.21 8.70
N TYR A 204 20.86 -22.58 7.53
CA TYR A 204 21.40 -23.21 6.31
C TYR A 204 22.64 -22.51 5.73
N THR A 205 23.00 -21.33 6.24
CA THR A 205 24.17 -20.57 5.77
C THR A 205 25.15 -20.28 6.89
N ASP A 206 24.79 -20.62 8.14
CA ASP A 206 25.51 -20.28 9.37
C ASP A 206 25.78 -18.78 9.53
N GLU A 207 25.04 -17.94 8.80
CA GLU A 207 25.15 -16.49 8.87
C GLU A 207 24.59 -15.98 10.20
N GLU A 208 25.42 -15.34 11.02
CA GLU A 208 25.00 -14.68 12.24
C GLU A 208 24.44 -13.28 11.94
N ILE A 209 23.17 -13.08 12.28
CA ILE A 209 22.48 -11.81 12.14
C ILE A 209 22.38 -11.14 13.51
N THR A 210 22.97 -9.95 13.64
CA THR A 210 22.97 -9.20 14.89
C THR A 210 21.72 -8.34 15.09
N VAL A 211 21.43 -7.99 16.35
CA VAL A 211 20.38 -7.01 16.70
C VAL A 211 20.58 -5.71 15.93
N GLY A 212 21.82 -5.21 15.85
CA GLY A 212 22.18 -3.98 15.15
C GLY A 212 21.95 -4.04 13.65
N ALA A 213 22.23 -5.18 13.00
CA ALA A 213 21.99 -5.33 11.56
C ALA A 213 20.48 -5.19 11.24
N ILE A 214 19.63 -5.83 12.04
CA ILE A 214 18.17 -5.75 11.87
C ILE A 214 17.66 -4.35 12.20
N TRP A 215 18.05 -3.81 13.36
CA TRP A 215 17.62 -2.49 13.81
C TRP A 215 17.99 -1.41 12.80
N ASN A 216 19.26 -1.34 12.39
CA ASN A 216 19.71 -0.34 11.44
C ASN A 216 19.02 -0.50 10.08
N GLY A 217 18.78 -1.74 9.63
CA GLY A 217 18.02 -2.00 8.42
C GLY A 217 16.58 -1.46 8.48
N ILE A 218 15.88 -1.66 9.60
CA ILE A 218 14.52 -1.11 9.82
C ILE A 218 14.56 0.42 9.76
N ILE A 219 15.47 1.04 10.50
CA ILE A 219 15.62 2.51 10.55
C ILE A 219 15.96 3.09 9.18
N ASP A 220 16.90 2.47 8.46
CA ASP A 220 17.30 2.88 7.12
C ASP A 220 16.14 2.78 6.12
N GLY A 221 15.36 1.70 6.18
CA GLY A 221 14.17 1.51 5.35
C GLY A 221 13.14 2.63 5.61
N ILE A 222 12.74 2.80 6.86
CA ILE A 222 11.78 3.83 7.27
C ILE A 222 12.25 5.21 6.84
N TRP A 223 13.52 5.54 7.09
CA TRP A 223 14.08 6.84 6.72
C TRP A 223 14.10 7.05 5.20
N LYS A 224 14.37 6.00 4.43
CA LYS A 224 14.49 6.05 2.97
C LYS A 224 13.12 6.18 2.30
N ASN A 225 12.13 5.35 2.64
CA ASN A 225 10.84 5.29 1.93
C ASN A 225 9.60 5.00 2.83
N GLY A 226 9.75 5.09 4.16
CA GLY A 226 8.67 4.88 5.12
C GLY A 226 8.32 3.42 5.39
N GLU A 227 9.12 2.46 4.91
CA GLU A 227 8.91 1.02 5.13
C GLU A 227 10.21 0.29 5.52
N PRO A 228 10.14 -0.75 6.37
CA PRO A 228 8.92 -1.37 6.90
C PRO A 228 8.31 -0.61 8.08
N GLY A 229 7.00 -0.75 8.27
CA GLY A 229 6.36 -0.41 9.55
C GLY A 229 6.85 -1.33 10.68
N VAL A 230 6.53 -0.99 11.93
CA VAL A 230 6.90 -1.79 13.10
C VAL A 230 5.64 -2.19 13.86
N LEU A 231 5.52 -3.48 14.20
CA LEU A 231 4.43 -4.03 15.02
C LEU A 231 5.01 -4.62 16.31
N PHE A 232 4.42 -4.30 17.45
CA PHE A 232 4.89 -4.73 18.76
C PHE A 232 4.13 -5.98 19.21
N TYR A 233 4.73 -7.15 18.99
CA TYR A 233 4.12 -8.46 19.21
C TYR A 233 3.57 -8.63 20.62
N ASP A 234 4.37 -8.30 21.63
CA ASP A 234 3.99 -8.53 23.03
C ASP A 234 2.89 -7.58 23.47
N GLU A 235 2.90 -6.31 23.05
CA GLU A 235 1.81 -5.37 23.37
C GLU A 235 0.48 -5.77 22.70
N ILE A 236 0.54 -6.24 21.44
CA ILE A 236 -0.62 -6.80 20.74
C ILE A 236 -1.20 -7.99 21.53
N ASN A 237 -0.35 -8.88 22.04
CA ASN A 237 -0.79 -10.12 22.69
C ASN A 237 -1.11 -9.95 24.18
N ARG A 238 -0.50 -8.99 24.87
CA ARG A 238 -0.83 -8.58 26.25
C ARG A 238 -2.27 -8.11 26.38
N THR A 239 -2.79 -7.54 25.30
CA THR A 239 -4.16 -7.02 25.19
C THR A 239 -5.05 -7.85 24.25
N ASN A 240 -4.61 -9.06 23.86
CA ASN A 240 -5.42 -9.95 23.04
C ASN A 240 -6.69 -10.35 23.81
N PRO A 241 -7.90 -10.05 23.31
CA PRO A 241 -9.13 -10.29 24.05
C PRO A 241 -9.47 -11.77 24.23
N ALA A 242 -8.94 -12.66 23.38
CA ALA A 242 -9.22 -14.09 23.39
C ALA A 242 -7.91 -14.91 23.31
N PRO A 243 -7.04 -14.80 24.33
CA PRO A 243 -5.69 -15.37 24.27
C PRO A 243 -5.69 -16.90 24.22
N HIS A 244 -6.74 -17.54 24.76
CA HIS A 244 -6.93 -18.99 24.71
C HIS A 244 -7.13 -19.54 23.28
N LEU A 245 -7.46 -18.69 22.30
CA LEU A 245 -7.55 -19.08 20.88
C LEU A 245 -6.19 -19.07 20.15
N GLY A 246 -5.16 -18.53 20.79
CA GLY A 246 -3.81 -18.42 20.25
C GLY A 246 -3.33 -16.97 20.14
N PRO A 247 -2.04 -16.79 19.78
CA PRO A 247 -1.45 -15.47 19.62
C PRO A 247 -1.96 -14.79 18.35
N ILE A 248 -2.09 -13.47 18.41
CA ILE A 248 -2.28 -12.61 17.24
C ILE A 248 -0.91 -12.32 16.63
N GLU A 249 -0.71 -12.80 15.40
CA GLU A 249 0.56 -12.67 14.67
C GLU A 249 0.39 -11.83 13.39
N THR A 250 -0.79 -11.26 13.13
CA THR A 250 -1.07 -10.56 11.87
C THR A 250 -1.96 -9.35 12.10
N THR A 251 -1.83 -8.34 11.25
CA THR A 251 -2.78 -7.22 11.16
C THR A 251 -3.36 -7.13 9.75
N ASN A 252 -4.47 -6.44 9.62
CA ASN A 252 -4.97 -6.01 8.31
C ASN A 252 -4.03 -4.96 7.64
N PRO A 253 -4.26 -4.58 6.36
CA PRO A 253 -3.41 -3.66 5.59
C PRO A 253 -2.98 -2.35 6.25
N CYS A 254 -3.81 -1.78 7.12
CA CYS A 254 -3.56 -0.46 7.72
C CYS A 254 -3.11 -0.53 9.20
N GLY A 255 -2.93 -1.75 9.75
CA GLY A 255 -2.36 -1.98 11.08
C GLY A 255 -3.32 -1.79 12.26
N GLU A 256 -4.55 -1.33 12.03
CA GLU A 256 -5.52 -0.98 13.07
C GLU A 256 -6.27 -2.18 13.66
N GLN A 257 -6.29 -3.31 12.96
CA GLN A 257 -6.91 -4.55 13.42
C GLN A 257 -5.90 -5.70 13.45
N PRO A 258 -5.21 -5.91 14.60
CA PRO A 258 -4.55 -7.15 14.92
C PRO A 258 -5.61 -8.26 15.09
N LEU A 259 -5.51 -9.31 14.29
CA LEU A 259 -6.55 -10.33 14.16
C LEU A 259 -5.96 -11.74 14.16
N LEU A 260 -6.72 -12.69 14.68
CA LEU A 260 -6.43 -14.11 14.57
C LEU A 260 -6.69 -14.60 13.13
N PRO A 261 -6.06 -15.71 12.71
CA PRO A 261 -6.27 -16.26 11.38
C PRO A 261 -7.76 -16.40 11.01
N PHE A 262 -8.10 -15.99 9.80
CA PHE A 262 -9.45 -15.95 9.23
C PHE A 262 -10.41 -14.92 9.83
N GLU A 263 -10.06 -14.17 10.88
CA GLU A 263 -10.96 -13.12 11.37
C GLU A 263 -11.08 -11.95 10.37
N SER A 264 -12.25 -11.31 10.40
CA SER A 264 -12.55 -10.13 9.59
C SER A 264 -12.63 -8.84 10.38
N CYS A 265 -12.42 -7.74 9.67
CA CYS A 265 -12.43 -6.38 10.19
C CYS A 265 -13.77 -5.70 9.87
N VAL A 266 -14.65 -5.62 10.86
CA VAL A 266 -15.96 -4.92 10.79
C VAL A 266 -15.81 -3.56 11.43
N LEU A 267 -15.85 -2.48 10.64
CA LEU A 267 -15.52 -1.14 11.13
C LEU A 267 -16.65 -0.12 10.94
N GLY A 268 -16.66 0.86 11.85
CA GLY A 268 -17.40 2.10 11.71
C GLY A 268 -16.74 3.23 12.46
N SER A 269 -17.05 4.48 12.09
CA SER A 269 -16.41 5.65 12.67
C SER A 269 -17.42 6.74 12.99
N ILE A 270 -17.36 7.24 14.23
CA ILE A 270 -18.14 8.39 14.70
C ILE A 270 -17.41 9.67 14.27
N ASN A 271 -18.15 10.63 13.71
CA ASN A 271 -17.62 11.95 13.40
C ASN A 271 -17.66 12.84 14.64
N LEU A 272 -16.54 12.98 15.35
CA LEU A 272 -16.48 13.71 16.62
C LEU A 272 -16.88 15.18 16.48
N ALA A 273 -16.60 15.81 15.33
CA ALA A 273 -16.99 17.20 15.08
C ALA A 273 -18.51 17.44 15.12
N LYS A 274 -19.34 16.40 14.91
CA LYS A 274 -20.81 16.49 15.06
C LYS A 274 -21.28 16.54 16.51
N PHE A 275 -20.37 16.26 17.45
CA PHE A 275 -20.63 16.22 18.88
C PHE A 275 -19.88 17.33 19.61
N VAL A 276 -19.52 18.42 18.93
CA VAL A 276 -19.05 19.66 19.57
C VAL A 276 -20.14 20.71 19.45
N LYS A 277 -20.61 21.22 20.59
CA LYS A 277 -21.66 22.25 20.70
C LYS A 277 -21.23 23.29 21.72
N ASP A 278 -21.42 24.56 21.37
CA ASP A 278 -21.16 25.68 22.28
C ASP A 278 -19.76 25.65 22.94
N GLY A 279 -18.74 25.19 22.20
CA GLY A 279 -17.36 25.09 22.69
C GLY A 279 -17.09 23.92 23.66
N ALA A 280 -17.99 22.93 23.73
CA ALA A 280 -17.83 21.73 24.56
C ALA A 280 -18.23 20.46 23.81
N VAL A 281 -17.77 19.30 24.29
CA VAL A 281 -18.17 17.99 23.78
C VAL A 281 -19.57 17.63 24.32
N ASP A 282 -20.49 17.27 23.43
CA ASP A 282 -21.81 16.72 23.74
C ASP A 282 -21.67 15.24 24.14
N GLU A 283 -21.25 15.01 25.39
CA GLU A 283 -21.04 13.66 25.93
C GLU A 283 -22.30 12.79 25.84
N ALA A 284 -23.48 13.37 26.09
CA ALA A 284 -24.74 12.63 26.05
C ALA A 284 -25.06 12.15 24.62
N GLY A 285 -24.88 13.02 23.63
CA GLY A 285 -24.96 12.66 22.21
C GLY A 285 -23.93 11.60 21.82
N LEU A 286 -22.70 11.74 22.30
CA LEU A 286 -21.61 10.81 22.02
C LEU A 286 -21.86 9.42 22.62
N LYS A 287 -22.40 9.34 23.85
CA LYS A 287 -22.85 8.06 24.45
C LYS A 287 -23.92 7.41 23.59
N LYS A 288 -24.94 8.18 23.19
CA LYS A 288 -26.05 7.66 22.39
C LYS A 288 -25.58 7.09 21.04
N ILE A 289 -24.77 7.84 20.29
CA ILE A 289 -24.28 7.38 18.99
C ILE A 289 -23.36 6.16 19.13
N THR A 290 -22.60 6.07 20.23
CA THR A 290 -21.72 4.93 20.51
C THR A 290 -22.52 3.64 20.71
N ARG A 291 -23.61 3.69 21.48
CA ARG A 291 -24.50 2.53 21.68
C ARG A 291 -25.10 2.04 20.37
N MET A 292 -25.65 2.97 19.59
CA MET A 292 -26.18 2.68 18.25
C MET A 292 -25.10 2.05 17.37
N ALA A 293 -23.88 2.60 17.34
CA ALA A 293 -22.81 2.13 16.51
C ALA A 293 -22.34 0.70 16.88
N VAL A 294 -22.32 0.34 18.17
CA VAL A 294 -22.03 -1.04 18.60
C VAL A 294 -23.10 -2.00 18.09
N ARG A 295 -24.38 -1.66 18.22
CA ARG A 295 -25.49 -2.48 17.69
C ARG A 295 -25.42 -2.62 16.18
N PHE A 296 -25.13 -1.52 15.47
CA PHE A 296 -24.95 -1.51 14.03
C PHE A 296 -23.84 -2.49 13.61
N LEU A 297 -22.67 -2.41 14.25
CA LEU A 297 -21.53 -3.25 13.91
C LEU A 297 -21.73 -4.72 14.31
N ASP A 298 -22.44 -5.01 15.40
CA ASP A 298 -22.87 -6.37 15.75
C ASP A 298 -23.83 -6.95 14.70
N ALA A 299 -24.80 -6.16 14.22
CA ALA A 299 -25.70 -6.57 13.14
C ALA A 299 -24.96 -6.80 11.82
N VAL A 300 -23.93 -6.02 11.51
CA VAL A 300 -23.07 -6.25 10.35
C VAL A 300 -22.43 -7.64 10.36
N ILE A 301 -22.09 -8.20 11.53
CA ILE A 301 -21.52 -9.57 11.60
C ILE A 301 -22.56 -10.61 11.17
N ASP A 302 -23.81 -10.44 11.58
CA ASP A 302 -24.88 -11.40 11.33
C ASP A 302 -25.28 -11.39 9.84
N GLU A 303 -25.40 -10.19 9.25
CA GLU A 303 -25.81 -9.98 7.85
C GLU A 303 -24.67 -10.13 6.82
N ASN A 304 -23.43 -10.36 7.28
CA ASN A 304 -22.28 -10.46 6.39
C ASN A 304 -22.28 -11.76 5.59
N VAL A 305 -22.12 -11.63 4.26
CA VAL A 305 -21.82 -12.75 3.37
C VAL A 305 -20.31 -12.87 3.22
N PHE A 306 -19.74 -13.85 3.91
CA PHE A 306 -18.30 -14.10 3.86
C PHE A 306 -17.92 -14.91 2.61
N PRO A 307 -16.87 -14.50 1.88
CA PRO A 307 -16.45 -15.21 0.67
C PRO A 307 -15.85 -16.60 0.96
N ILE A 308 -15.45 -16.85 2.21
CA ILE A 308 -14.77 -18.07 2.66
C ILE A 308 -15.44 -18.53 3.97
N PRO A 309 -15.89 -19.80 4.08
CA PRO A 309 -16.60 -20.29 5.27
C PRO A 309 -15.83 -20.14 6.58
N GLN A 310 -14.52 -20.41 6.57
CA GLN A 310 -13.63 -20.31 7.73
C GLN A 310 -13.60 -18.90 8.31
N ILE A 311 -13.72 -17.88 7.45
CA ILE A 311 -13.82 -16.48 7.88
C ILE A 311 -15.14 -16.22 8.60
N GLY A 312 -16.23 -16.76 8.06
CA GLY A 312 -17.54 -16.64 8.68
C GLY A 312 -17.63 -17.33 10.02
N GLU A 313 -16.94 -18.45 10.20
CA GLU A 313 -16.83 -19.15 11.48
C GLU A 313 -15.98 -18.35 12.47
N ALA A 314 -14.75 -17.96 12.09
CA ALA A 314 -13.82 -17.23 12.96
C ALA A 314 -14.40 -15.89 13.42
N THR A 315 -14.96 -15.10 12.50
CA THR A 315 -15.58 -13.81 12.84
C THR A 315 -16.78 -13.98 13.77
N ARG A 316 -17.66 -14.97 13.54
CA ARG A 316 -18.81 -15.20 14.44
C ARG A 316 -18.40 -15.75 15.79
N LYS A 317 -17.28 -16.46 15.87
CA LYS A 317 -16.75 -17.04 17.10
C LYS A 317 -16.27 -15.98 18.09
N THR A 318 -15.62 -14.93 17.64
CA THR A 318 -15.11 -13.85 18.51
C THR A 318 -15.93 -12.57 18.45
N ARG A 319 -16.71 -12.37 17.38
CA ARG A 319 -17.57 -11.21 17.14
C ARG A 319 -16.85 -9.86 17.32
N LYS A 320 -15.56 -9.79 16.99
CA LYS A 320 -14.77 -8.56 17.08
C LYS A 320 -15.36 -7.49 16.14
N ILE A 321 -15.53 -6.29 16.67
CA ILE A 321 -15.88 -5.10 15.91
C ILE A 321 -14.80 -4.02 16.12
N GLY A 322 -14.81 -3.02 15.26
CA GLY A 322 -13.91 -1.88 15.32
C GLY A 322 -14.66 -0.56 15.19
N LEU A 323 -15.20 -0.09 16.30
CA LEU A 323 -15.71 1.26 16.43
C LEU A 323 -14.55 2.24 16.66
N GLY A 324 -14.46 3.26 15.82
CA GLY A 324 -13.48 4.32 15.94
C GLY A 324 -14.04 5.71 15.78
N LEU A 325 -13.14 6.68 15.64
CA LEU A 325 -13.46 8.09 15.44
C LEU A 325 -12.92 8.60 14.10
N MET A 326 -13.52 9.67 13.61
CA MET A 326 -13.01 10.58 12.58
C MET A 326 -13.39 12.02 12.96
N GLY A 327 -12.83 13.01 12.28
CA GLY A 327 -13.10 14.42 12.56
C GLY A 327 -12.51 14.90 13.90
N VAL A 328 -11.50 14.22 14.43
CA VAL A 328 -10.92 14.54 15.75
C VAL A 328 -10.21 15.89 15.74
N HIS A 329 -9.41 16.18 14.70
CA HIS A 329 -8.77 17.49 14.63
C HIS A 329 -9.80 18.60 14.44
N ASP A 330 -10.86 18.35 13.68
CA ASP A 330 -11.94 19.32 13.46
C ASP A 330 -12.67 19.63 14.77
N ALA A 331 -12.91 18.61 15.60
CA ALA A 331 -13.47 18.80 16.93
C ALA A 331 -12.58 19.67 17.81
N LEU A 332 -11.27 19.43 17.83
CA LEU A 332 -10.30 20.27 18.56
C LEU A 332 -10.29 21.72 18.05
N LEU A 333 -10.36 21.93 16.73
CA LEU A 333 -10.48 23.27 16.13
C LEU A 333 -11.77 23.98 16.57
N MET A 334 -12.89 23.26 16.62
CA MET A 334 -14.17 23.80 17.09
C MET A 334 -14.17 24.14 18.60
N LEU A 335 -13.37 23.41 19.39
CA LEU A 335 -13.12 23.71 20.81
C LEU A 335 -12.09 24.83 21.01
N GLY A 336 -11.37 25.24 19.97
CA GLY A 336 -10.29 26.22 20.06
C GLY A 336 -9.00 25.67 20.69
N ILE A 337 -8.81 24.35 20.66
CA ILE A 337 -7.69 23.66 21.32
C ILE A 337 -6.68 23.18 20.26
N PRO A 338 -5.39 23.55 20.34
CA PRO A 338 -4.38 23.05 19.41
C PRO A 338 -4.16 21.54 19.55
N TYR A 339 -4.03 20.82 18.43
CA TYR A 339 -3.86 19.36 18.41
C TYR A 339 -2.65 18.86 19.22
N ASP A 340 -1.53 19.59 19.16
CA ASP A 340 -0.27 19.22 19.82
C ASP A 340 -0.16 19.70 21.28
N SER A 341 -1.24 20.27 21.84
CA SER A 341 -1.27 20.72 23.23
C SER A 341 -1.54 19.57 24.23
N ASP A 342 -1.13 19.75 25.49
CA ASP A 342 -1.46 18.80 26.57
C ASP A 342 -2.98 18.75 26.82
N GLU A 343 -3.65 19.89 26.72
CA GLU A 343 -5.11 19.99 26.80
C GLU A 343 -5.80 19.20 25.68
N GLY A 344 -5.33 19.32 24.43
CA GLY A 344 -5.86 18.57 23.29
C GLY A 344 -5.71 17.06 23.48
N ARG A 345 -4.56 16.61 23.99
CA ARG A 345 -4.35 15.19 24.34
C ARG A 345 -5.27 14.74 25.48
N ALA A 346 -5.46 15.55 26.52
CA ALA A 346 -6.35 15.23 27.63
C ALA A 346 -7.80 15.07 27.17
N VAL A 347 -8.32 16.02 26.39
CA VAL A 347 -9.67 15.94 25.81
C VAL A 347 -9.82 14.71 24.92
N CYS A 348 -8.82 14.40 24.08
CA CYS A 348 -8.84 13.20 23.26
C CYS A 348 -8.84 11.90 24.09
N GLU A 349 -8.07 11.85 25.18
CA GLU A 349 -8.06 10.71 26.12
C GLU A 349 -9.43 10.51 26.77
N GLU A 350 -10.02 11.58 27.31
CA GLU A 350 -11.35 11.57 27.94
C GLU A 350 -12.45 11.13 26.96
N VAL A 351 -12.43 11.66 25.73
CA VAL A 351 -13.38 11.30 24.67
C VAL A 351 -13.27 9.82 24.31
N MET A 352 -12.04 9.32 24.12
CA MET A 352 -11.86 7.92 23.74
C MET A 352 -12.20 6.96 24.89
N ALA A 353 -11.87 7.34 26.13
CA ALA A 353 -12.29 6.60 27.33
C ALA A 353 -13.81 6.47 27.39
N LEU A 354 -14.52 7.59 27.23
CA LEU A 354 -15.98 7.65 27.22
C LEU A 354 -16.59 6.75 26.14
N VAL A 355 -16.06 6.79 24.91
CA VAL A 355 -16.52 5.93 23.80
C VAL A 355 -16.26 4.46 24.13
N ASN A 356 -15.08 4.13 24.66
CA ASN A 356 -14.72 2.76 24.97
C ASN A 356 -15.58 2.17 26.09
N GLU A 357 -15.77 2.90 27.18
CA GLU A 357 -16.63 2.50 28.31
C GLU A 357 -18.07 2.31 27.85
N THR A 358 -18.61 3.26 27.09
CA THR A 358 -19.98 3.15 26.57
C THR A 358 -20.13 1.96 25.61
N ALA A 359 -19.11 1.67 24.80
CA ALA A 359 -19.14 0.51 23.92
C ALA A 359 -19.11 -0.81 24.69
N ILE A 360 -18.35 -0.89 25.79
CA ILE A 360 -18.31 -2.04 26.69
C ILE A 360 -19.68 -2.26 27.33
N GLU A 361 -20.28 -1.21 27.89
CA GLU A 361 -21.62 -1.26 28.47
C GLU A 361 -22.67 -1.76 27.48
N GLU A 362 -22.61 -1.29 26.22
CA GLU A 362 -23.55 -1.71 25.20
C GLU A 362 -23.35 -3.16 24.77
N SER A 363 -22.10 -3.63 24.68
CA SER A 363 -21.81 -5.03 24.37
C SER A 363 -22.23 -5.97 25.49
N HIS A 364 -22.15 -5.52 26.75
CA HIS A 364 -22.70 -6.23 27.90
C HIS A 364 -24.23 -6.32 27.81
N ALA A 365 -24.92 -5.21 27.50
CA ALA A 365 -26.37 -5.21 27.28
C ALA A 365 -26.79 -6.17 26.14
N LEU A 366 -26.06 -6.15 25.01
CA LEU A 366 -26.28 -7.08 23.91
C LEU A 366 -26.03 -8.54 24.28
N ALA A 367 -25.14 -8.83 25.23
CA ALA A 367 -24.92 -10.18 25.72
C ALA A 367 -26.17 -10.70 26.45
N GLY A 368 -26.82 -9.87 27.26
CA GLY A 368 -28.09 -10.21 27.91
C GLY A 368 -29.24 -10.43 26.90
N GLU A 369 -29.23 -9.73 25.77
CA GLU A 369 -30.25 -9.86 24.71
C GLU A 369 -30.02 -11.07 23.79
N LYS A 370 -28.77 -11.31 23.38
CA LYS A 370 -28.42 -12.24 22.28
C LYS A 370 -27.46 -13.37 22.68
N GLY A 371 -27.03 -13.40 23.94
CA GLY A 371 -25.96 -14.26 24.45
C GLY A 371 -24.56 -13.69 24.18
N THR A 372 -23.57 -14.20 24.92
CA THR A 372 -22.16 -13.83 24.77
C THR A 372 -21.60 -14.25 23.41
N PHE A 373 -20.42 -13.73 23.03
CA PHE A 373 -19.71 -14.31 21.88
C PHE A 373 -19.33 -15.78 22.14
N PRO A 374 -19.32 -16.65 21.12
CA PRO A 374 -19.10 -18.09 21.31
C PRO A 374 -17.77 -18.48 21.99
N ALA A 375 -16.70 -17.70 21.81
CA ALA A 375 -15.41 -17.93 22.48
C ALA A 375 -15.22 -17.12 23.77
N PHE A 376 -16.30 -16.81 24.48
CA PHE A 376 -16.25 -16.00 25.70
C PHE A 376 -15.48 -16.68 26.83
N GLU A 377 -15.67 -17.98 27.04
CA GLU A 377 -14.98 -18.73 28.08
C GLU A 377 -13.46 -18.73 27.84
N GLY A 378 -12.70 -18.29 28.85
CA GLY A 378 -11.24 -18.12 28.76
C GLY A 378 -10.79 -16.81 28.09
N SER A 379 -11.72 -15.90 27.76
CA SER A 379 -11.40 -14.55 27.31
C SER A 379 -10.94 -13.64 28.47
N VAL A 380 -10.40 -12.46 28.15
CA VAL A 380 -9.95 -11.49 29.16
C VAL A 380 -11.10 -10.86 29.96
N TRP A 381 -12.34 -11.04 29.53
CA TRP A 381 -13.52 -10.45 30.15
C TRP A 381 -13.96 -11.15 31.45
N GLY A 382 -13.41 -12.33 31.75
CA GLY A 382 -13.72 -13.06 32.98
C GLY A 382 -15.22 -13.32 33.12
N ASP A 383 -15.81 -12.85 34.21
CA ASP A 383 -17.25 -12.99 34.50
C ASP A 383 -18.12 -11.88 33.87
N SER A 384 -17.52 -10.88 33.24
CA SER A 384 -18.26 -9.81 32.57
C SER A 384 -18.79 -10.33 31.24
N GLU A 385 -20.06 -10.75 31.19
CA GLU A 385 -20.67 -11.26 29.95
C GLU A 385 -20.62 -10.21 28.82
N MET A 386 -20.01 -10.57 27.68
CA MET A 386 -19.84 -9.66 26.54
C MET A 386 -20.35 -10.26 25.26
N ARG A 387 -20.96 -9.44 24.39
CA ARG A 387 -21.36 -9.84 23.04
C ARG A 387 -20.20 -9.88 22.05
N ASN A 388 -19.15 -9.09 22.28
CA ASN A 388 -18.04 -8.90 21.35
C ASN A 388 -16.70 -9.04 22.08
N ALA A 389 -15.74 -9.78 21.51
CA ALA A 389 -14.43 -9.94 22.14
C ALA A 389 -13.63 -8.63 22.17
N ALA A 390 -13.72 -7.80 21.13
CA ALA A 390 -13.14 -6.46 21.05
C ALA A 390 -14.11 -5.49 20.39
N LEU A 391 -14.02 -4.21 20.78
CA LEU A 391 -15.02 -3.20 20.42
C LEU A 391 -14.45 -2.01 19.65
N THR A 392 -13.24 -1.58 19.99
CA THR A 392 -12.70 -0.27 19.58
C THR A 392 -11.41 -0.39 18.77
N THR A 393 -11.24 0.51 17.80
CA THR A 393 -10.07 0.69 16.93
C THR A 393 -10.05 2.11 16.41
N ILE A 394 -8.95 2.56 15.80
CA ILE A 394 -8.95 3.79 15.01
C ILE A 394 -8.48 3.47 13.59
N ALA A 395 -9.38 3.58 12.63
CA ALA A 395 -9.10 3.34 11.22
C ALA A 395 -8.58 4.61 10.52
N PRO A 396 -7.94 4.50 9.34
CA PRO A 396 -7.52 5.67 8.57
C PRO A 396 -8.69 6.54 8.12
N THR A 397 -9.87 5.94 7.91
CA THR A 397 -11.09 6.59 7.40
C THR A 397 -10.96 7.31 6.05
N GLY A 398 -9.87 7.13 5.30
CA GLY A 398 -9.50 8.01 4.17
C GLY A 398 -10.48 8.15 3.00
N THR A 399 -11.57 7.38 2.92
CA THR A 399 -12.69 7.68 2.00
C THR A 399 -13.94 8.18 2.73
N ILE A 400 -14.27 7.62 3.89
CA ILE A 400 -15.48 8.00 4.63
C ILE A 400 -15.34 9.38 5.32
N SER A 401 -14.13 9.79 5.72
CA SER A 401 -13.88 11.14 6.23
C SER A 401 -14.07 12.20 5.14
N LEU A 402 -13.68 11.88 3.90
CA LEU A 402 -13.93 12.74 2.73
C LEU A 402 -15.43 12.85 2.40
N LEU A 403 -16.19 11.75 2.54
CA LEU A 403 -17.65 11.78 2.41
C LEU A 403 -18.29 12.61 3.53
N ALA A 404 -17.81 12.45 4.77
CA ALA A 404 -18.27 13.20 5.93
C ALA A 404 -17.80 14.67 5.95
N GLY A 405 -16.85 15.03 5.09
CA GLY A 405 -16.27 16.37 5.03
C GLY A 405 -15.54 16.75 6.32
N CYS A 406 -14.74 15.84 6.87
CA CYS A 406 -13.99 16.08 8.11
C CYS A 406 -12.56 15.52 8.06
N SER A 407 -11.74 15.85 9.06
CA SER A 407 -10.42 15.22 9.25
C SER A 407 -10.49 13.70 9.38
N SER A 408 -9.43 13.02 8.95
CA SER A 408 -9.38 11.56 8.86
C SER A 408 -8.95 10.93 10.18
N GLY A 409 -9.75 10.01 10.73
CA GLY A 409 -9.38 9.26 11.92
C GLY A 409 -9.03 10.19 13.09
N ILE A 410 -7.91 9.88 13.74
CA ILE A 410 -7.25 10.78 14.70
C ILE A 410 -6.13 11.61 14.06
N GLU A 411 -5.95 11.58 12.74
CA GLU A 411 -4.90 12.32 12.06
C GLU A 411 -5.13 13.84 12.16
N PRO A 412 -4.08 14.65 12.38
CA PRO A 412 -4.20 16.07 12.16
C PRO A 412 -4.39 16.34 10.66
N VAL A 413 -4.92 17.52 10.36
CA VAL A 413 -5.23 17.94 8.98
C VAL A 413 -3.91 18.09 8.24
N PHE A 414 -3.74 17.35 7.14
CA PHE A 414 -2.50 17.36 6.37
C PHE A 414 -2.18 18.74 5.78
N SER A 415 -3.18 19.39 5.19
CA SER A 415 -3.15 20.79 4.79
C SER A 415 -4.58 21.32 4.70
N TYR A 416 -4.79 22.58 5.08
CA TYR A 416 -6.11 23.23 4.99
C TYR A 416 -6.44 23.75 3.58
N ALA A 417 -5.44 23.87 2.70
CA ALA A 417 -5.62 24.18 1.29
C ALA A 417 -4.74 23.24 0.45
N TYR A 418 -5.34 22.43 -0.43
CA TYR A 418 -4.59 21.48 -1.25
C TYR A 418 -5.23 21.24 -2.62
N THR A 419 -4.45 20.75 -3.57
CA THR A 419 -4.96 20.40 -4.90
C THR A 419 -5.34 18.94 -4.96
N ARG A 420 -6.52 18.64 -5.49
CA ARG A 420 -6.92 17.28 -5.84
C ARG A 420 -7.13 17.15 -7.34
N LYS A 421 -6.44 16.18 -7.95
CA LYS A 421 -6.70 15.73 -9.32
C LYS A 421 -7.87 14.74 -9.31
N ASN A 422 -8.89 14.97 -10.13
CA ASN A 422 -9.92 13.97 -10.38
C ASN A 422 -9.47 12.95 -11.45
N THR A 423 -10.24 11.88 -11.62
CA THR A 423 -9.97 10.79 -12.57
C THR A 423 -9.94 11.24 -14.03
N VAL A 424 -10.43 12.46 -14.33
CA VAL A 424 -10.49 13.06 -15.68
C VAL A 424 -9.41 14.15 -15.85
N GLY A 425 -8.47 14.26 -14.91
CA GLY A 425 -7.34 15.20 -14.99
C GLY A 425 -7.67 16.66 -14.65
N LYS A 426 -8.90 16.99 -14.20
CA LYS A 426 -9.22 18.32 -13.65
C LYS A 426 -8.68 18.45 -12.24
N THR A 427 -7.99 19.55 -11.96
CA THR A 427 -7.51 19.95 -10.65
C THR A 427 -8.51 20.88 -9.96
N PHE A 428 -8.80 20.61 -8.70
CA PHE A 428 -9.60 21.50 -7.85
C PHE A 428 -8.78 21.84 -6.60
N MET A 429 -8.80 23.11 -6.20
CA MET A 429 -8.36 23.51 -4.87
C MET A 429 -9.46 23.15 -3.89
N ILE A 430 -9.11 22.42 -2.84
CA ILE A 430 -9.98 22.11 -1.72
C ILE A 430 -9.52 22.98 -0.56
N LEU A 431 -10.44 23.78 -0.03
CA LEU A 431 -10.24 24.60 1.14
C LEU A 431 -11.06 24.03 2.30
N HIS A 432 -10.44 23.93 3.46
CA HIS A 432 -11.08 23.41 4.66
C HIS A 432 -12.04 24.45 5.27
N PRO A 433 -13.32 24.11 5.50
CA PRO A 433 -14.33 25.10 5.86
C PRO A 433 -14.09 25.77 7.22
N LEU A 434 -13.64 25.02 8.23
CA LEU A 434 -13.33 25.60 9.55
C LEU A 434 -12.16 26.58 9.49
N PHE A 435 -11.19 26.32 8.62
CA PHE A 435 -10.04 27.21 8.43
C PHE A 435 -10.46 28.49 7.72
N GLU A 436 -11.23 28.38 6.64
CA GLU A 436 -11.74 29.54 5.90
C GLU A 436 -12.59 30.45 6.79
N ALA A 437 -13.55 29.88 7.52
CA ALA A 437 -14.45 30.63 8.37
C ALA A 437 -13.68 31.39 9.48
N GLU A 438 -12.76 30.71 10.15
CA GLU A 438 -12.00 31.29 11.25
C GLU A 438 -10.95 32.29 10.76
N LEU A 439 -10.31 32.04 9.62
CA LEU A 439 -9.40 32.99 8.98
C LEU A 439 -10.13 34.30 8.65
N ARG A 440 -11.29 34.22 8.00
CA ARG A 440 -12.10 35.40 7.66
C ARG A 440 -12.54 36.15 8.93
N ARG A 441 -12.96 35.44 9.99
CA ARG A 441 -13.33 36.03 11.28
C ARG A 441 -12.16 36.79 11.92
N VAL A 442 -10.98 36.18 11.95
CA VAL A 442 -9.78 36.76 12.56
C VAL A 442 -9.29 37.97 11.77
N VAL A 443 -9.26 37.88 10.43
CA VAL A 443 -8.86 39.00 9.55
C VAL A 443 -9.82 40.17 9.67
N GLY A 444 -11.14 39.93 9.66
CA GLY A 444 -12.15 40.98 9.84
C GLY A 444 -12.09 41.65 11.21
N GLY A 445 -11.50 41.00 12.22
CA GLY A 445 -11.24 41.58 13.53
C GLY A 445 -10.03 42.51 13.61
N MET A 446 -9.21 42.61 12.55
CA MET A 446 -7.95 43.37 12.56
C MET A 446 -8.08 44.84 12.15
N GLY A 447 -9.25 45.26 11.67
CA GLY A 447 -9.51 46.65 11.29
C GLY A 447 -8.94 47.06 9.93
N PHE A 448 -8.82 46.11 8.99
CA PHE A 448 -8.46 46.37 7.59
C PHE A 448 -9.67 46.92 6.80
N SER A 449 -9.43 47.50 5.60
CA SER A 449 -10.52 47.76 4.66
C SER A 449 -11.07 46.46 4.07
N ALA A 450 -12.29 46.47 3.53
CA ALA A 450 -12.88 45.26 2.93
C ALA A 450 -12.03 44.68 1.78
N GLU A 451 -11.39 45.52 0.98
CA GLU A 451 -10.48 45.10 -0.09
C GLU A 451 -9.17 44.49 0.48
N GLU A 452 -8.65 45.07 1.56
CA GLU A 452 -7.46 44.57 2.26
C GLU A 452 -7.74 43.23 2.95
N GLU A 453 -8.91 43.08 3.60
CA GLU A 453 -9.33 41.83 4.23
C GLU A 453 -9.35 40.68 3.22
N GLU A 454 -9.99 40.87 2.06
CA GLU A 454 -10.05 39.81 1.03
C GLU A 454 -8.65 39.49 0.48
N ALA A 455 -7.81 40.51 0.26
CA ALA A 455 -6.44 40.31 -0.19
C ALA A 455 -5.61 39.49 0.81
N ARG A 456 -5.75 39.75 2.12
CA ARG A 456 -5.06 39.02 3.20
C ARG A 456 -5.57 37.60 3.36
N VAL A 457 -6.88 37.39 3.27
CA VAL A 457 -7.47 36.04 3.28
C VAL A 457 -6.93 35.22 2.12
N GLN A 458 -6.92 35.79 0.91
CA GLN A 458 -6.41 35.11 -0.28
C GLN A 458 -4.89 34.85 -0.19
N GLU A 459 -4.10 35.80 0.32
CA GLU A 459 -2.67 35.64 0.59
C GLU A 459 -2.41 34.42 1.50
N ALA A 460 -3.14 34.32 2.62
CA ALA A 460 -2.98 33.20 3.56
C ALA A 460 -3.43 31.86 2.95
N ILE A 461 -4.53 31.83 2.18
CA ILE A 461 -4.99 30.60 1.49
C ILE A 461 -3.97 30.14 0.46
N GLU A 462 -3.45 31.04 -0.36
CA GLU A 462 -2.42 30.74 -1.37
C GLU A 462 -1.13 30.26 -0.70
N HIS A 463 -0.73 30.90 0.38
CA HIS A 463 0.45 30.49 1.16
C HIS A 463 0.31 29.07 1.70
N VAL A 464 -0.82 28.72 2.33
CA VAL A 464 -1.07 27.35 2.82
C VAL A 464 -1.14 26.36 1.66
N HIS A 465 -1.71 26.76 0.52
CA HIS A 465 -1.78 25.93 -0.68
C HIS A 465 -0.40 25.58 -1.24
N GLU A 466 0.53 26.54 -1.18
CA GLU A 466 1.90 26.41 -1.66
C GLU A 466 2.81 25.67 -0.68
N THR A 467 2.73 26.01 0.60
CA THR A 467 3.72 25.58 1.61
C THR A 467 3.19 24.47 2.52
N GLY A 468 1.87 24.31 2.62
CA GLY A 468 1.24 23.36 3.55
C GLY A 468 1.27 23.79 5.01
N THR A 469 1.67 25.03 5.31
CA THR A 469 1.77 25.56 6.67
C THR A 469 1.20 26.98 6.75
N ILE A 470 0.73 27.35 7.94
CA ILE A 470 0.31 28.73 8.28
C ILE A 470 1.28 29.40 9.26
N ARG A 471 2.30 28.67 9.74
CA ARG A 471 3.15 29.10 10.87
C ARG A 471 3.97 30.34 10.60
N ASP A 472 4.35 30.55 9.35
CA ASP A 472 5.25 31.59 8.85
C ASP A 472 4.53 32.85 8.35
N VAL A 473 3.19 32.87 8.36
CA VAL A 473 2.38 34.05 8.05
C VAL A 473 2.38 35.02 9.24
N ALA A 474 3.46 35.80 9.38
CA ALA A 474 3.77 36.57 10.59
C ALA A 474 2.71 37.62 11.00
N TRP A 475 1.92 38.12 10.06
CA TRP A 475 0.86 39.08 10.33
C TRP A 475 -0.39 38.45 10.98
N LEU A 476 -0.52 37.12 10.97
CA LEU A 476 -1.57 36.40 11.68
C LEU A 476 -1.23 36.23 13.18
N PRO A 477 -2.24 36.27 14.08
CA PRO A 477 -2.03 36.12 15.51
C PRO A 477 -1.39 34.76 15.82
N ALA A 478 -0.49 34.74 16.82
CA ALA A 478 0.18 33.51 17.22
C ALA A 478 -0.79 32.40 17.65
N SER A 479 -1.91 32.78 18.29
CA SER A 479 -2.98 31.84 18.68
C SER A 479 -3.63 31.16 17.47
N PHE A 480 -3.94 31.92 16.43
CA PHE A 480 -4.49 31.36 15.18
C PHE A 480 -3.49 30.43 14.50
N ARG A 481 -2.23 30.85 14.39
CA ARG A 481 -1.16 30.04 13.79
C ARG A 481 -0.87 28.75 14.56
N HIS A 482 -1.06 28.74 15.87
CA HIS A 482 -0.92 27.53 16.69
C HIS A 482 -2.13 26.61 16.53
N LEU A 483 -3.35 27.16 16.57
CA LEU A 483 -4.58 26.39 16.41
C LEU A 483 -4.63 25.63 15.08
N PHE A 484 -4.20 26.26 13.98
CA PHE A 484 -4.23 25.68 12.63
C PHE A 484 -2.87 25.10 12.20
N ARG A 485 -2.12 24.49 13.11
CA ARG A 485 -0.95 23.68 12.73
C ARG A 485 -1.39 22.46 11.92
N THR A 486 -0.73 22.21 10.81
CA THR A 486 -0.98 21.03 9.98
C THR A 486 -0.22 19.81 10.47
N ALA A 487 -0.47 18.65 9.85
CA ALA A 487 0.29 17.44 10.12
C ALA A 487 1.80 17.57 9.79
N LEU A 488 2.20 18.59 9.03
CA LEU A 488 3.61 18.90 8.71
C LEU A 488 4.24 19.82 9.76
N ASP A 489 3.42 20.53 10.53
CA ASP A 489 3.82 21.51 11.53
C ASP A 489 4.04 20.91 12.92
N ILE A 490 3.33 19.82 13.21
CA ILE A 490 3.30 19.13 14.51
C ILE A 490 4.59 18.32 14.68
N ASP A 491 5.20 18.41 15.87
CA ASP A 491 6.39 17.62 16.18
C ASP A 491 6.05 16.12 16.20
N TRP A 492 6.97 15.29 15.71
CA TRP A 492 6.74 13.85 15.65
C TRP A 492 6.50 13.23 17.03
N ARG A 493 7.05 13.81 18.10
CA ARG A 493 6.81 13.36 19.48
C ARG A 493 5.35 13.54 19.87
N ASP A 494 4.71 14.61 19.41
CA ASP A 494 3.30 14.87 19.69
C ASP A 494 2.38 13.98 18.86
N HIS A 495 2.78 13.56 17.65
CA HIS A 495 2.09 12.49 16.94
C HIS A 495 2.11 11.17 17.72
N VAL A 496 3.28 10.77 18.27
CA VAL A 496 3.41 9.53 19.06
C VAL A 496 2.63 9.63 20.36
N ARG A 497 2.70 10.77 21.07
CA ARG A 497 1.92 10.99 22.30
C ARG A 497 0.42 10.95 22.05
N MET A 498 -0.05 11.57 20.97
CA MET A 498 -1.47 11.51 20.61
C MET A 498 -1.91 10.07 20.33
N GLN A 499 -1.13 9.30 19.58
CA GLN A 499 -1.44 7.88 19.35
C GLN A 499 -1.49 7.09 20.66
N ALA A 500 -0.54 7.34 21.57
CA ALA A 500 -0.46 6.67 22.86
C ALA A 500 -1.68 6.94 23.75
N VAL A 501 -2.18 8.18 23.83
CA VAL A 501 -3.37 8.48 24.64
C VAL A 501 -4.62 7.78 24.12
N PHE A 502 -4.81 7.69 22.80
CA PHE A 502 -5.89 6.92 22.21
C PHE A 502 -5.73 5.40 22.47
N GLN A 503 -4.50 4.87 22.35
CA GLN A 503 -4.26 3.43 22.46
C GLN A 503 -4.67 2.86 23.82
N LYS A 504 -4.54 3.64 24.91
CA LYS A 504 -4.98 3.26 26.27
C LYS A 504 -6.44 2.81 26.32
N HIS A 505 -7.28 3.35 25.44
CA HIS A 505 -8.73 3.11 25.40
C HIS A 505 -9.17 2.40 24.12
N VAL A 506 -8.25 1.71 23.44
CA VAL A 506 -8.51 0.97 22.19
C VAL A 506 -8.15 -0.51 22.36
N HIS A 507 -9.14 -1.39 22.18
CA HIS A 507 -8.97 -2.84 22.27
C HIS A 507 -8.09 -3.39 21.15
N ALA A 508 -8.35 -2.99 19.90
CA ALA A 508 -7.55 -3.39 18.74
C ALA A 508 -6.30 -2.51 18.65
N SER A 509 -5.98 -1.94 17.49
CA SER A 509 -4.86 -1.03 17.27
C SER A 509 -5.34 0.25 16.58
N ILE A 510 -4.40 1.11 16.21
CA ILE A 510 -4.63 2.42 15.64
C ILE A 510 -3.83 2.53 14.33
N SER A 511 -4.49 2.97 13.27
CA SER A 511 -3.79 3.47 12.09
C SER A 511 -3.44 4.94 12.30
N LYS A 512 -2.14 5.20 12.45
CA LYS A 512 -1.59 6.55 12.60
C LYS A 512 -0.28 6.66 11.84
N THR A 513 -0.14 7.73 11.07
CA THR A 513 1.12 8.12 10.45
C THR A 513 1.86 9.11 11.34
N ILE A 514 3.08 8.79 11.73
CA ILE A 514 3.98 9.73 12.39
C ILE A 514 4.69 10.52 11.30
N ASN A 515 4.21 11.73 11.02
CA ASN A 515 4.82 12.58 10.00
C ASN A 515 6.10 13.20 10.54
N MET A 516 7.12 13.25 9.69
CA MET A 516 8.41 13.84 10.00
C MET A 516 8.87 14.75 8.88
N PRO A 517 9.55 15.86 9.21
CA PRO A 517 10.08 16.77 8.19
C PRO A 517 11.14 16.07 7.32
N ASN A 518 11.38 16.59 6.12
CA ASN A 518 12.40 16.03 5.22
C ASN A 518 13.79 15.97 5.88
N ALA A 519 14.10 16.95 6.73
CA ALA A 519 15.36 17.04 7.47
C ALA A 519 15.52 16.01 8.60
N ALA A 520 14.46 15.24 8.93
CA ALA A 520 14.52 14.26 10.01
C ALA A 520 15.66 13.25 9.78
N THR A 521 16.41 12.98 10.83
CA THR A 521 17.59 12.12 10.85
C THR A 521 17.22 10.66 11.12
N ARG A 522 18.16 9.73 10.89
CA ARG A 522 17.95 8.30 11.22
C ARG A 522 17.82 8.12 12.74
N GLU A 523 18.56 8.92 13.48
CA GLU A 523 18.55 8.96 14.93
C GLU A 523 17.15 9.35 15.44
N GLU A 524 16.51 10.35 14.83
CA GLU A 524 15.12 10.70 15.16
C GLU A 524 14.11 9.60 14.80
N ILE A 525 14.31 8.87 13.70
CA ILE A 525 13.50 7.67 13.41
C ILE A 525 13.67 6.64 14.53
N ALA A 526 14.91 6.36 14.93
CA ALA A 526 15.22 5.39 16.00
C ALA A 526 14.61 5.81 17.34
N GLU A 527 14.70 7.09 17.70
CA GLU A 527 14.04 7.67 18.86
C GLU A 527 12.53 7.49 18.82
N ALA A 528 11.90 7.72 17.66
CA ALA A 528 10.46 7.56 17.50
C ALA A 528 10.01 6.11 17.66
N VAL A 529 10.73 5.13 17.09
CA VAL A 529 10.45 3.70 17.27
C VAL A 529 10.58 3.28 18.74
N LEU A 530 11.63 3.75 19.43
CA LEU A 530 11.81 3.48 20.85
C LEU A 530 10.73 4.15 21.72
N MET A 531 10.36 5.39 21.40
CA MET A 531 9.30 6.12 22.11
C MET A 531 7.95 5.42 21.94
N ALA A 532 7.65 4.93 20.74
CA ALA A 532 6.45 4.15 20.44
C ALA A 532 6.40 2.84 21.26
N TRP A 533 7.49 2.07 21.27
CA TRP A 533 7.54 0.85 22.06
C TRP A 533 7.31 1.12 23.55
N LYS A 534 7.99 2.14 24.10
CA LYS A 534 7.86 2.53 25.52
C LYS A 534 6.48 3.08 25.89
N SER A 535 5.75 3.64 24.94
CA SER A 535 4.43 4.22 25.18
C SER A 535 3.30 3.19 25.13
N GLY A 536 3.60 1.92 24.83
CA GLY A 536 2.60 0.86 24.79
C GLY A 536 1.68 0.94 23.56
N ILE A 537 2.14 1.54 22.46
CA ILE A 537 1.39 1.43 21.19
C ILE A 537 1.62 0.07 20.54
N LYS A 538 0.64 -0.42 19.78
CA LYS A 538 0.69 -1.76 19.18
C LYS A 538 1.41 -1.82 17.83
N GLY A 539 1.56 -0.68 17.17
CA GLY A 539 2.28 -0.57 15.92
C GLY A 539 2.52 0.88 15.54
N MET A 540 3.44 1.08 14.60
CA MET A 540 3.87 2.39 14.15
C MET A 540 4.18 2.42 12.66
N THR A 541 3.75 3.50 12.01
CA THR A 541 4.12 3.88 10.65
C THR A 541 4.70 5.28 10.68
N ILE A 542 5.90 5.48 10.11
CA ILE A 542 6.52 6.80 9.98
C ILE A 542 6.53 7.18 8.51
N TYR A 543 6.18 8.44 8.23
CA TYR A 543 6.35 9.03 6.91
C TYR A 543 7.22 10.28 7.01
N ARG A 544 8.42 10.21 6.41
CA ARG A 544 9.30 11.37 6.25
C ARG A 544 8.95 12.10 4.96
N THR A 545 8.66 13.39 5.03
CA THR A 545 8.34 14.20 3.84
C THR A 545 9.42 14.07 2.78
N GLY A 546 9.03 13.74 1.53
CA GLY A 546 9.94 13.55 0.41
C GLY A 546 10.69 12.21 0.38
N SER A 547 10.31 11.25 1.23
CA SER A 547 10.86 9.88 1.19
C SER A 547 10.29 8.99 0.07
N ARG A 548 9.15 9.38 -0.53
CA ARG A 548 8.54 8.68 -1.66
C ARG A 548 8.45 9.56 -2.90
N GLU A 549 8.55 8.93 -4.07
CA GLU A 549 8.44 9.60 -5.37
C GLU A 549 6.98 10.00 -5.68
N ASP A 550 6.01 9.17 -5.30
CA ASP A 550 4.57 9.41 -5.50
C ASP A 550 3.85 9.64 -4.15
N VAL A 551 3.14 10.77 -4.02
CA VAL A 551 2.34 11.11 -2.83
C VAL A 551 0.88 11.35 -3.23
N VAL A 552 -0.07 10.76 -2.48
CA VAL A 552 -1.52 10.86 -2.77
C VAL A 552 -2.07 12.26 -2.50
N LEU A 553 -1.52 12.95 -1.49
CA LEU A 553 -1.82 14.33 -1.17
C LEU A 553 -0.63 15.19 -1.59
N ALA A 554 -0.84 16.04 -2.58
CA ALA A 554 0.15 17.01 -3.02
C ALA A 554 -0.31 18.41 -2.63
N LEU A 555 0.65 19.23 -2.18
CA LEU A 555 0.48 20.69 -2.16
C LEU A 555 0.33 21.20 -3.61
N LYS A 556 0.24 22.51 -3.83
CA LYS A 556 0.36 23.07 -5.18
C LYS A 556 1.52 22.36 -5.87
N GLU A 557 1.28 21.81 -7.04
CA GLU A 557 2.39 21.31 -7.85
C GLU A 557 3.32 22.50 -8.00
N THR A 558 4.44 22.51 -7.27
CA THR A 558 5.64 23.13 -7.83
C THR A 558 5.72 22.45 -9.16
N LYS A 559 5.47 23.21 -10.24
CA LYS A 559 5.80 22.75 -11.58
C LYS A 559 7.11 21.99 -11.39
N PRO A 560 7.22 20.74 -11.85
CA PRO A 560 8.53 20.13 -11.95
C PRO A 560 9.41 21.25 -12.48
N VAL A 561 10.55 21.52 -11.84
CA VAL A 561 11.58 22.30 -12.54
C VAL A 561 11.57 21.66 -13.91
N GLU A 562 11.04 22.38 -14.90
CA GLU A 562 11.00 21.90 -16.25
C GLU A 562 12.49 21.77 -16.49
N GLY A 563 13.01 20.56 -16.30
CA GLY A 563 14.29 20.18 -16.86
C GLY A 563 14.04 20.55 -18.29
N GLU A 564 14.67 21.66 -18.71
CA GLU A 564 14.38 22.36 -19.94
C GLU A 564 14.03 21.28 -20.94
N VAL A 565 12.84 21.35 -21.56
CA VAL A 565 12.65 20.60 -22.80
C VAL A 565 13.76 21.13 -23.67
N LYS A 566 14.89 20.40 -23.69
CA LYS A 566 16.06 20.85 -24.40
C LYS A 566 15.54 21.05 -25.80
N PRO A 567 15.65 22.26 -26.36
CA PRO A 567 15.12 22.53 -27.68
C PRO A 567 15.59 21.40 -28.57
N VAL A 568 14.63 20.73 -29.23
CA VAL A 568 14.89 19.59 -30.12
C VAL A 568 16.09 19.99 -30.93
N THR A 569 17.25 19.38 -30.62
CA THR A 569 18.49 19.83 -31.25
C THR A 569 18.31 19.52 -32.72
N PRO A 570 18.24 20.53 -33.60
CA PRO A 570 17.91 20.28 -35.00
C PRO A 570 18.91 19.28 -35.53
N ARG A 571 18.43 18.16 -36.10
CA ARG A 571 19.31 17.10 -36.58
C ARG A 571 20.34 17.75 -37.53
N PRO A 572 21.65 17.69 -37.22
CA PRO A 572 22.67 18.25 -38.09
C PRO A 572 22.59 17.66 -39.50
N LYS A 573 23.01 18.43 -40.50
CA LYS A 573 23.05 17.94 -41.89
C LYS A 573 23.93 16.71 -42.03
N GLU A 574 25.00 16.64 -41.25
CA GLU A 574 25.97 15.55 -41.26
C GLU A 574 26.22 15.05 -39.83
N LEU A 575 26.33 13.72 -39.68
CA LEU A 575 26.68 13.06 -38.43
C LEU A 575 27.79 12.04 -38.71
N SER A 576 28.75 11.93 -37.80
CA SER A 576 29.77 10.88 -37.86
C SER A 576 29.19 9.58 -37.29
N GLY A 577 29.41 8.44 -37.94
CA GLY A 577 28.85 7.17 -37.48
C GLY A 577 29.64 5.97 -37.96
N LYS A 578 29.36 4.81 -37.37
CA LYS A 578 29.90 3.52 -37.79
C LYS A 578 28.75 2.58 -38.16
N THR A 579 28.92 1.85 -39.24
CA THR A 579 28.00 0.76 -39.62
C THR A 579 28.62 -0.57 -39.25
N TYR A 580 27.89 -1.33 -38.44
CA TYR A 580 28.24 -2.68 -38.02
C TYR A 580 27.43 -3.68 -38.84
N LEU A 581 28.06 -4.81 -39.19
CA LEU A 581 27.34 -5.98 -39.70
C LEU A 581 27.18 -6.95 -38.53
N GLY A 582 25.95 -7.19 -38.10
CA GLY A 582 25.64 -8.12 -37.01
C GLY A 582 24.83 -9.31 -37.49
N GLN A 583 25.17 -10.50 -37.02
CA GLN A 583 24.38 -11.71 -37.27
C GLN A 583 23.28 -11.86 -36.20
N SER A 584 22.02 -11.69 -36.59
CA SER A 584 20.87 -12.03 -35.74
C SER A 584 20.43 -13.48 -35.97
N GLY A 585 19.35 -13.90 -35.30
CA GLY A 585 18.81 -15.24 -35.45
C GLY A 585 18.34 -15.61 -36.86
N CYS A 586 17.56 -14.74 -37.50
CA CYS A 586 16.89 -15.03 -38.77
C CYS A 586 17.46 -14.26 -39.97
N CYS A 587 18.39 -13.33 -39.75
CA CYS A 587 19.00 -12.52 -40.81
C CYS A 587 20.28 -11.81 -40.33
N ARG A 588 21.04 -11.25 -41.28
CA ARG A 588 22.08 -10.27 -40.97
C ARG A 588 21.51 -8.87 -40.95
N LEU A 589 22.07 -8.01 -40.13
CA LEU A 589 21.66 -6.62 -39.94
C LEU A 589 22.84 -5.70 -40.23
N TYR A 590 22.66 -4.72 -41.11
CA TYR A 590 23.48 -3.51 -41.12
C TYR A 590 22.92 -2.56 -40.06
N ILE A 591 23.71 -2.28 -39.03
CA ILE A 591 23.34 -1.43 -37.90
C ILE A 591 24.25 -0.20 -37.94
N THR A 592 23.72 0.93 -38.40
CA THR A 592 24.44 2.20 -38.42
C THR A 592 24.14 2.96 -37.14
N VAL A 593 25.16 3.24 -36.33
CA VAL A 593 25.06 4.08 -35.14
C VAL A 593 25.77 5.40 -35.41
N ASN A 594 24.99 6.47 -35.54
CA ASN A 594 25.46 7.83 -35.70
C ASN A 594 25.63 8.51 -34.35
N LEU A 595 26.70 9.30 -34.24
CA LEU A 595 27.10 10.00 -33.04
C LEU A 595 26.95 11.51 -33.21
N LEU A 596 26.46 12.17 -32.16
CA LEU A 596 26.52 13.62 -31.97
C LEU A 596 27.41 13.89 -30.76
N ASP A 597 28.46 14.70 -30.93
CA ASP A 597 29.47 14.99 -29.90
C ASP A 597 30.07 13.74 -29.24
N GLY A 598 30.27 12.69 -30.04
CA GLY A 598 30.83 11.42 -29.59
C GLY A 598 29.89 10.51 -28.81
N LYS A 599 28.58 10.83 -28.73
CA LYS A 599 27.55 10.02 -28.06
C LYS A 599 26.54 9.46 -29.07
N PRO A 600 26.00 8.23 -28.87
CA PRO A 600 24.94 7.69 -29.73
C PRO A 600 23.73 8.62 -29.80
N TRP A 601 23.35 8.95 -31.03
CA TRP A 601 22.29 9.91 -31.33
C TRP A 601 21.20 9.35 -32.23
N GLU A 602 21.58 8.54 -33.23
CA GLU A 602 20.64 7.99 -34.21
C GLU A 602 21.09 6.60 -34.64
N VAL A 603 20.14 5.69 -34.82
CA VAL A 603 20.39 4.28 -35.15
C VAL A 603 19.51 3.87 -36.33
N PHE A 604 20.16 3.39 -37.40
CA PHE A 604 19.49 2.77 -38.54
C PHE A 604 19.77 1.29 -38.58
N ILE A 605 18.74 0.50 -38.87
CA ILE A 605 18.83 -0.96 -38.95
C ILE A 605 18.27 -1.38 -40.30
N ARG A 606 19.07 -2.10 -41.09
CA ARG A 606 18.67 -2.66 -42.37
C ARG A 606 18.96 -4.15 -42.42
N THR A 607 17.98 -4.95 -42.78
CA THR A 607 18.15 -6.39 -42.99
C THR A 607 18.94 -6.65 -44.29
N VAL A 608 19.78 -7.67 -44.28
CA VAL A 608 20.55 -8.11 -45.47
C VAL A 608 19.87 -9.30 -46.11
N GLY A 609 19.55 -9.19 -47.40
CA GLY A 609 18.86 -10.24 -48.16
C GLY A 609 17.36 -10.31 -47.88
N SER A 610 16.73 -11.42 -48.27
CA SER A 610 15.27 -11.66 -48.16
C SER A 610 14.82 -12.27 -46.82
N GLY A 611 15.72 -12.34 -45.82
CA GLY A 611 15.43 -12.88 -44.49
C GLY A 611 15.19 -11.81 -43.43
N GLY A 612 14.42 -12.15 -42.39
CA GLY A 612 14.17 -11.29 -41.22
C GLY A 612 12.91 -10.42 -41.31
N CYS A 613 12.69 -9.58 -40.30
CA CYS A 613 11.55 -8.67 -40.23
C CYS A 613 12.02 -7.22 -40.43
N GLU A 614 12.01 -6.77 -41.69
CA GLU A 614 12.47 -5.43 -42.06
C GLU A 614 11.59 -4.32 -41.44
N ALA A 615 10.26 -4.51 -41.42
CA ALA A 615 9.33 -3.56 -40.81
C ALA A 615 9.62 -3.33 -39.32
N ASN A 616 9.82 -4.42 -38.56
CA ASN A 616 10.14 -4.30 -37.13
C ASN A 616 11.55 -3.75 -36.89
N SER A 617 12.51 -4.06 -37.76
CA SER A 617 13.88 -3.51 -37.67
C SER A 617 13.88 -2.00 -37.91
N ASN A 618 13.10 -1.53 -38.89
CA ASN A 618 12.90 -0.11 -39.14
C ASN A 618 12.17 0.59 -37.98
N ALA A 619 11.12 -0.02 -37.44
CA ALA A 619 10.41 0.51 -36.28
C ALA A 619 11.33 0.62 -35.06
N LEU A 620 12.12 -0.43 -34.77
CA LEU A 620 13.08 -0.48 -33.68
C LEU A 620 14.15 0.64 -33.81
N GLY A 621 14.75 0.80 -34.99
CA GLY A 621 15.74 1.85 -35.23
C GLY A 621 15.17 3.27 -35.04
N ARG A 622 13.94 3.51 -35.52
CA ARG A 622 13.24 4.79 -35.33
C ARG A 622 12.93 5.05 -33.86
N SER A 623 12.40 4.07 -33.13
CA SER A 623 12.10 4.20 -31.70
C SER A 623 13.35 4.48 -30.86
N ILE A 624 14.47 3.81 -31.15
CA ILE A 624 15.76 4.07 -30.49
C ILE A 624 16.22 5.49 -30.79
N SER A 625 16.21 5.88 -32.07
CA SER A 625 16.64 7.22 -32.51
C SER A 625 15.81 8.33 -31.85
N THR A 626 14.49 8.18 -31.82
CA THR A 626 13.60 9.13 -31.13
C THR A 626 13.94 9.23 -29.65
N GLY A 627 14.17 8.11 -28.96
CA GLY A 627 14.53 8.15 -27.54
C GLY A 627 15.89 8.81 -27.29
N LEU A 628 16.92 8.47 -28.07
CA LEU A 628 18.26 9.07 -27.96
C LEU A 628 18.22 10.59 -28.22
N GLN A 629 17.49 11.03 -29.25
CA GLN A 629 17.30 12.44 -29.59
C GLN A 629 16.57 13.24 -28.49
N ASN A 630 15.73 12.57 -27.70
CA ASN A 630 15.00 13.17 -26.56
C ASN A 630 15.69 12.89 -25.21
N GLY A 631 16.98 12.57 -25.22
CA GLY A 631 17.80 12.53 -24.00
C GLY A 631 17.73 11.23 -23.20
N VAL A 632 17.15 10.15 -23.75
CA VAL A 632 17.21 8.83 -23.11
C VAL A 632 18.65 8.31 -23.14
N PRO A 633 19.27 7.96 -22.00
CA PRO A 633 20.64 7.44 -21.98
C PRO A 633 20.74 6.11 -22.74
N TYR A 634 21.76 5.97 -23.60
CA TYR A 634 21.92 4.79 -24.45
C TYR A 634 22.02 3.48 -23.64
N GLN A 635 22.59 3.52 -22.43
CA GLN A 635 22.72 2.36 -21.53
C GLN A 635 21.35 1.79 -21.11
N LYS A 636 20.27 2.59 -21.14
CA LYS A 636 18.92 2.06 -20.90
C LYS A 636 18.51 1.13 -22.04
N PHE A 637 18.76 1.48 -23.29
CA PHE A 637 18.50 0.60 -24.43
C PHE A 637 19.34 -0.68 -24.37
N VAL A 638 20.65 -0.56 -24.12
CA VAL A 638 21.57 -1.71 -23.98
C VAL A 638 21.06 -2.70 -22.92
N ARG A 639 20.76 -2.22 -21.71
CA ARG A 639 20.29 -3.08 -20.61
C ARG A 639 18.94 -3.73 -20.84
N GLN A 640 18.01 -3.02 -21.50
CA GLN A 640 16.67 -3.55 -21.76
C GLN A 640 16.70 -4.56 -22.91
N PHE A 641 17.49 -4.30 -23.95
CA PHE A 641 17.58 -5.18 -25.11
C PHE A 641 18.31 -6.49 -24.82
N ALA A 642 19.26 -6.49 -23.88
CA ALA A 642 19.92 -7.71 -23.38
C ALA A 642 18.94 -8.72 -22.73
N LYS A 643 17.73 -8.29 -22.38
CA LYS A 643 16.68 -9.15 -21.79
C LYS A 643 15.69 -9.69 -22.83
N VAL A 644 15.81 -9.27 -24.09
CA VAL A 644 14.88 -9.66 -25.17
C VAL A 644 15.37 -10.94 -25.83
N ASN A 645 14.53 -11.96 -25.82
CA ASN A 645 14.82 -13.28 -26.39
C ASN A 645 14.02 -13.51 -27.69
N CYS A 646 14.68 -14.03 -28.71
CA CYS A 646 14.07 -14.44 -29.97
C CYS A 646 14.39 -15.92 -30.22
N ILE A 647 13.36 -16.73 -30.46
CA ILE A 647 13.51 -18.19 -30.70
C ILE A 647 14.45 -18.47 -31.89
N ALA A 648 14.39 -17.65 -32.94
CA ALA A 648 15.29 -17.80 -34.09
C ALA A 648 16.76 -17.52 -33.73
N ALA A 649 17.01 -16.59 -32.81
CA ALA A 649 18.36 -16.27 -32.34
C ALA A 649 18.89 -17.35 -31.39
N LEU A 650 18.05 -17.83 -30.47
CA LEU A 650 18.42 -18.93 -29.57
C LEU A 650 18.71 -20.24 -30.30
N LYS A 651 18.10 -20.47 -31.48
CA LYS A 651 18.31 -21.66 -32.31
C LYS A 651 19.44 -21.52 -33.33
N ASN A 652 19.91 -20.29 -33.59
CA ASN A 652 20.97 -20.04 -34.55
C ASN A 652 22.32 -19.88 -33.82
N PRO A 653 23.25 -20.86 -33.93
CA PRO A 653 24.53 -20.79 -33.24
C PRO A 653 25.45 -19.67 -33.76
N GLU A 654 25.16 -19.08 -34.91
CA GLU A 654 25.90 -17.94 -35.46
C GLU A 654 25.34 -16.59 -34.98
N ALA A 655 24.23 -16.57 -34.23
CA ALA A 655 23.67 -15.33 -33.72
C ALA A 655 24.57 -14.69 -32.65
N GLU A 656 24.86 -13.41 -32.80
CA GLU A 656 25.74 -12.63 -31.91
C GLU A 656 25.00 -12.06 -30.69
N GLY A 657 23.72 -12.41 -30.52
CA GLY A 657 22.88 -11.98 -29.41
C GLY A 657 21.57 -12.76 -29.29
N LEU A 658 20.87 -12.53 -28.18
CA LEU A 658 19.65 -13.26 -27.83
C LEU A 658 18.44 -12.85 -28.67
N SER A 659 18.53 -11.71 -29.35
CA SER A 659 17.54 -11.19 -30.31
C SER A 659 18.17 -10.14 -31.23
N CYS A 660 17.45 -9.69 -32.25
CA CYS A 660 17.84 -8.54 -33.05
C CYS A 660 18.01 -7.26 -32.20
N ALA A 661 17.19 -7.08 -31.15
CA ALA A 661 17.33 -5.97 -30.22
C ALA A 661 18.63 -6.06 -29.42
N ASP A 662 18.98 -7.24 -28.91
CA ASP A 662 20.23 -7.45 -28.16
C ASP A 662 21.48 -7.14 -29.02
N VAL A 663 21.50 -7.63 -30.26
CA VAL A 663 22.59 -7.33 -31.22
C VAL A 663 22.71 -5.82 -31.47
N VAL A 664 21.59 -5.12 -31.65
CA VAL A 664 21.58 -3.65 -31.80
C VAL A 664 22.09 -2.95 -30.55
N GLY A 665 21.68 -3.40 -29.36
CA GLY A 665 22.15 -2.88 -28.08
C GLY A 665 23.68 -2.96 -27.97
N LYS A 666 24.26 -4.10 -28.32
CA LYS A 666 25.72 -4.29 -28.34
C LYS A 666 26.42 -3.36 -29.32
N CYS A 667 25.89 -3.17 -30.52
CA CYS A 667 26.46 -2.22 -31.49
C CYS A 667 26.40 -0.76 -31.01
N ILE A 668 25.34 -0.36 -30.29
CA ILE A 668 25.23 0.96 -29.67
C ILE A 668 26.33 1.14 -28.60
N ASP A 669 26.55 0.13 -27.76
CA ASP A 669 27.58 0.17 -26.72
C ASP A 669 29.01 0.20 -27.29
N LEU A 670 29.27 -0.57 -28.36
CA LEU A 670 30.52 -0.53 -29.11
C LEU A 670 30.79 0.86 -29.74
N ALA A 671 29.75 1.48 -30.30
CA ALA A 671 29.87 2.82 -30.86
C ALA A 671 30.14 3.88 -29.79
N ALA A 672 29.49 3.77 -28.63
CA ALA A 672 29.66 4.67 -27.50
C ALA A 672 31.05 4.57 -26.84
N SER A 673 31.60 3.37 -26.75
CA SER A 673 32.92 3.08 -26.15
C SER A 673 34.11 3.35 -27.08
N ARG A 674 33.86 3.81 -28.32
CA ARG A 674 34.87 4.10 -29.37
C ARG A 674 35.76 2.91 -29.75
N GLN A 675 35.37 1.68 -29.43
CA GLN A 675 36.14 0.48 -29.76
C GLN A 675 36.11 0.18 -31.29
N THR A 676 37.06 -0.62 -31.77
CA THR A 676 37.14 -1.10 -33.16
C THR A 676 37.21 -2.63 -33.20
N ILE A 677 36.73 -3.23 -34.29
CA ILE A 677 36.75 -4.68 -34.58
C ILE A 677 38.18 -5.27 -34.61
N ALA A 678 39.22 -4.44 -34.56
CA ALA A 678 40.63 -4.86 -34.61
C ALA A 678 41.20 -5.40 -33.27
N THR A 679 40.40 -5.52 -32.20
CA THR A 679 40.82 -6.12 -30.92
C THR A 679 40.02 -7.38 -30.54
N LEU A 680 39.36 -8.02 -31.52
CA LEU A 680 38.47 -9.17 -31.35
C LEU A 680 39.19 -10.52 -31.14
N ASP A 681 40.18 -10.61 -30.25
CA ASP A 681 40.77 -11.91 -29.87
C ASP A 681 40.35 -12.40 -28.47
N ASN A 682 39.65 -11.59 -27.65
CA ASN A 682 39.29 -11.99 -26.28
C ASN A 682 37.87 -11.61 -25.88
N TRP A 683 36.87 -11.94 -26.71
CA TRP A 683 35.49 -11.90 -26.24
C TRP A 683 35.17 -13.21 -25.50
N THR A 684 35.47 -13.23 -24.20
CA THR A 684 35.02 -14.29 -23.30
C THR A 684 33.56 -14.05 -22.97
N ILE A 685 32.72 -14.97 -23.43
CA ILE A 685 31.37 -15.16 -22.94
C ILE A 685 31.52 -15.46 -21.44
N THR A 686 30.94 -14.64 -20.56
CA THR A 686 30.58 -15.12 -19.22
C THR A 686 29.59 -16.26 -19.42
N GLU A 687 30.11 -17.48 -19.39
CA GLU A 687 29.31 -18.70 -19.39
C GLU A 687 28.37 -18.63 -18.20
N VAL A 688 27.07 -18.65 -18.46
CA VAL A 688 26.11 -19.10 -17.46
C VAL A 688 26.24 -20.62 -17.44
N ALA A 689 26.74 -21.15 -16.32
CA ALA A 689 26.93 -22.57 -16.14
C ALA A 689 25.63 -23.34 -16.38
N GLY A 690 25.66 -24.33 -17.28
CA GLY A 690 24.60 -25.35 -17.40
C GLY A 690 23.87 -25.43 -18.73
N ALA A 691 24.57 -25.70 -19.84
CA ALA A 691 23.93 -26.24 -21.04
C ALA A 691 24.91 -27.13 -21.84
N GLY A 692 25.02 -28.39 -21.42
CA GLY A 692 25.79 -29.41 -22.15
C GLY A 692 25.21 -29.69 -23.55
N LYS A 693 26.07 -29.59 -24.57
CA LYS A 693 25.77 -29.88 -25.98
C LYS A 693 25.60 -31.38 -26.23
N LYS A 694 24.47 -31.81 -26.82
CA LYS A 694 24.41 -32.94 -27.78
C LYS A 694 23.33 -32.68 -28.85
N LYS A 695 23.71 -32.75 -30.14
CA LYS A 695 22.80 -32.74 -31.30
C LYS A 695 21.94 -34.02 -31.26
N LYS A 696 20.61 -33.90 -31.19
CA LYS A 696 19.68 -35.01 -31.46
C LYS A 696 19.07 -34.85 -32.84
N LYS A 697 19.11 -35.91 -33.65
CA LYS A 697 18.27 -36.06 -34.85
C LYS A 697 16.82 -36.20 -34.38
N ASN A 698 15.87 -35.60 -35.11
CA ASN A 698 14.45 -35.65 -34.78
C ASN A 698 13.88 -37.01 -35.20
N LEU A 699 14.05 -38.00 -34.33
CA LEU A 699 13.59 -39.37 -34.52
C LEU A 699 12.24 -39.58 -33.82
N CYS A 700 11.40 -40.42 -34.40
CA CYS A 700 10.12 -40.83 -33.84
C CYS A 700 10.33 -41.45 -32.45
N PRO A 701 9.59 -41.02 -31.41
CA PRO A 701 9.75 -41.52 -30.05
C PRO A 701 9.32 -43.00 -29.91
N GLU A 702 8.49 -43.51 -30.81
CA GLU A 702 8.06 -44.91 -30.77
C GLU A 702 9.00 -45.89 -31.48
N CYS A 703 9.50 -45.53 -32.66
CA CYS A 703 10.25 -46.47 -33.51
C CYS A 703 11.64 -45.99 -33.94
N GLY A 704 12.03 -44.77 -33.58
CA GLY A 704 13.36 -44.24 -33.88
C GLY A 704 13.61 -43.88 -35.35
N ALA A 705 12.63 -44.00 -36.23
CA ALA A 705 12.73 -43.55 -37.63
C ALA A 705 12.67 -42.03 -37.74
N GLU A 706 13.27 -41.45 -38.79
CA GLU A 706 13.28 -39.99 -38.98
C GLU A 706 11.86 -39.47 -39.25
N LEU A 707 11.49 -38.38 -38.57
CA LEU A 707 10.16 -37.78 -38.68
C LEU A 707 10.05 -36.94 -39.95
N ASP A 708 8.91 -37.04 -40.64
CA ASP A 708 8.61 -36.22 -41.80
C ASP A 708 7.79 -34.99 -41.38
N PHE A 709 8.21 -33.83 -41.87
CA PHE A 709 7.65 -32.52 -41.56
C PHE A 709 7.28 -31.86 -42.89
N GLY A 710 6.14 -32.26 -43.46
CA GLY A 710 5.60 -31.62 -44.67
C GLY A 710 5.34 -30.12 -44.46
N GLU A 711 5.11 -29.38 -45.56
CA GLU A 711 4.92 -27.93 -45.52
C GLU A 711 3.81 -27.51 -44.54
N GLY A 712 4.22 -26.84 -43.46
CA GLY A 712 3.33 -26.30 -42.42
C GLY A 712 3.14 -27.17 -41.17
N CYS A 713 3.78 -28.34 -41.06
CA CYS A 713 3.69 -29.19 -39.86
C CYS A 713 4.90 -29.00 -38.92
N ASN A 714 4.62 -28.61 -37.65
CA ASN A 714 5.67 -28.33 -36.65
C ASN A 714 5.93 -29.47 -35.65
N GLN A 715 5.11 -30.53 -35.68
CA GLN A 715 5.16 -31.63 -34.70
C GLN A 715 5.68 -32.96 -35.28
N GLY A 716 5.71 -33.08 -36.60
CA GLY A 716 6.27 -34.24 -37.30
C GLY A 716 5.35 -35.47 -37.31
N ILE A 717 5.38 -36.21 -38.40
CA ILE A 717 4.65 -37.47 -38.55
C ILE A 717 5.65 -38.57 -38.90
N CYS A 718 5.60 -39.68 -38.17
CA CYS A 718 6.40 -40.84 -38.48
C CYS A 718 5.73 -41.65 -39.60
N LYS A 719 6.28 -41.58 -40.81
CA LYS A 719 5.79 -42.37 -41.95
C LYS A 719 5.99 -43.89 -41.80
N HIS A 720 6.74 -44.32 -40.79
CA HIS A 720 7.05 -45.74 -40.55
C HIS A 720 6.05 -46.42 -39.59
N CYS A 721 5.66 -45.79 -38.48
CA CYS A 721 4.72 -46.38 -37.51
C CYS A 721 3.39 -45.62 -37.38
N GLY A 722 3.23 -44.47 -38.03
CA GLY A 722 2.00 -43.67 -38.00
C GLY A 722 1.88 -42.70 -36.82
N TRP A 723 2.87 -42.65 -35.92
CA TRP A 723 2.89 -41.72 -34.78
C TRP A 723 2.86 -40.24 -35.25
N SER A 724 2.07 -39.41 -34.58
CA SER A 724 1.92 -37.97 -34.84
C SER A 724 2.05 -37.17 -33.54
N GLY A 725 2.80 -36.06 -33.57
CA GLY A 725 2.91 -35.17 -32.41
C GLY A 725 1.70 -34.26 -32.18
N CYS A 726 0.61 -34.42 -32.94
CA CYS A 726 -0.66 -33.70 -32.74
C CYS A 726 -1.74 -34.55 -32.04
N SER A 727 -1.48 -35.84 -31.82
CA SER A 727 -2.38 -36.79 -31.15
C SER A 727 -2.10 -36.92 -29.66
#